data_AF-A0A6N1CWI8-F1
#
_entry.id   AF-A0A6N1CWI8-F1
#
_cell.length_a   1.000
_cell.length_b   1.000
_cell.length_c   1.000
_cell.angle_alpha   90.00
_cell.angle_beta   90.00
_cell.angle_gamma   90.00
#
_symmetry.space_group_name_H-M   'P 1'
#
loop_
_entity.id
_entity.type
_entity.pdbx_description
1 polymer ?
#
loop_
_entity_poly.entity_id
_entity_poly.type
_entity_poly.pdbx_seq_one_letter_code
_entity_poly.pdbx_strand_id
1 'polypeptide(L)'
;MALLAVVFLGLLMGLAARLGFLAMGRGIARVTVGAVFGLGFSLGRALPEWWGILVAIVGIVVGLACVSSWERRLGLAPVSSKGPSAWGGNEPMLTPEGEPIRVFNHGEIAMGGPTYCDYLFPDGVLLQGIGSSAVFSSDGRYFAAPVPSRQAWGLVVLDRQQRQLYRCADSELWELDAFDLDLLSGRHSPLVDNSARKTRLDELLQTASVTHLVPVADLWLEADWHPELTFERRSADGQQCLQGNISLPSTFRDLPQPLDPLHSPRYTISINGQPSDLLMAADAPLIWSTDQRALVCLAQEQSGDAEGDQYWLWQLDIGWRVLPSPWVRSVAEPSFYWHQLLSLDADHVRIGAYLDYPRPGSGRYGYRLDSIHGDTETQAGHDAQGRVQVAEFKLTRMAIALPLDSRGARGDAFIETQPMLDGACAQLSWLGDNREGLGGYRCQIGDWHLPGSWLLDHRVSDCGRYLALLPFENSTTVTTHGVIADTKDRRLLEGPAMWVERILDFRDGRLSLAVVAGRLDQDLEGSALQRFNVQAPQNGSANATSFFHPDERSRLFYDTVELQVVDSQLQRMPPWRLVDRPQAANAEGDFIQPAPDHRDAAWLFGSETEYADSWVRAQTPRLGGHLLTASGCALVDLAPSMIWSTDSRYLALTCMATDVTEQCGNYRGWQLLLLDIQEHTLRVHPQWLGKRPLFESFDDEQLHVRCFERDWEAPDDDDPGSVQSFPRALLLQLPTEQLVCQDGLWLRPSQMHLAHAWRTLALPAIGYFPRESL
;
A
#
# COMPACT_ATOMS: atom_id res chain seq x y z
N MET A 1 -44.09 2.92 55.10
CA MET A 1 -44.40 4.35 54.90
C MET A 1 -43.77 4.91 53.63
N ALA A 2 -42.45 4.86 53.43
CA ALA A 2 -41.81 5.40 52.22
C ALA A 2 -42.31 4.75 50.91
N LEU A 3 -42.55 3.43 50.88
CA LEU A 3 -43.07 2.74 49.70
C LEU A 3 -44.50 3.20 49.34
N LEU A 4 -45.35 3.40 50.36
CA LEU A 4 -46.70 3.93 50.18
C LEU A 4 -46.69 5.35 49.61
N ALA A 5 -45.73 6.18 50.01
CA ALA A 5 -45.57 7.53 49.46
C ALA A 5 -45.20 7.51 47.96
N VAL A 6 -44.26 6.64 47.56
CA VAL A 6 -43.88 6.47 46.14
C VAL A 6 -45.06 5.98 45.30
N VAL A 7 -45.81 4.99 45.78
CA VAL A 7 -46.98 4.45 45.08
C VAL A 7 -48.11 5.50 45.00
N PHE A 8 -48.38 6.23 46.08
CA PHE A 8 -49.39 7.28 46.11
C PHE A 8 -49.07 8.44 45.15
N LEU A 9 -47.81 8.90 45.15
CA LEU A 9 -47.36 9.95 44.23
C LEU A 9 -47.36 9.48 42.76
N GLY A 10 -46.98 8.22 42.50
CA GLY A 10 -47.07 7.63 41.16
C GLY A 10 -48.52 7.50 40.65
N LEU A 11 -49.48 7.20 41.53
CA LEU A 11 -50.91 7.20 41.21
C LEU A 11 -51.45 8.61 40.97
N LEU A 12 -51.06 9.59 41.79
CA LEU A 12 -51.38 11.01 41.59
C LEU A 12 -50.82 11.54 40.25
N MET A 13 -49.61 11.13 39.89
CA MET A 13 -48.98 11.46 38.60
C MET A 13 -49.79 10.89 37.43
N GLY A 14 -50.23 9.63 37.53
CA GLY A 14 -51.11 8.99 36.54
C GLY A 14 -52.49 9.65 36.44
N LEU A 15 -53.06 10.06 37.58
CA LEU A 15 -54.35 10.76 37.63
C LEU A 15 -54.26 12.15 36.99
N ALA A 16 -53.19 12.91 37.30
CA ALA A 16 -52.94 14.23 36.73
C ALA A 16 -52.72 14.16 35.21
N ALA A 17 -51.99 13.16 34.71
CA ALA A 17 -51.80 12.92 33.29
C ALA A 17 -53.12 12.54 32.59
N ARG A 18 -53.92 11.65 33.19
CA ARG A 18 -55.24 11.24 32.63
C ARG A 18 -56.27 12.37 32.60
N LEU A 19 -56.16 13.34 33.50
CA LEU A 19 -57.01 14.54 33.55
C LEU A 19 -56.46 15.71 32.72
N GLY A 20 -55.33 15.54 32.01
CA GLY A 20 -54.76 16.57 31.11
C GLY A 20 -53.91 17.64 31.79
N PHE A 21 -53.66 17.56 33.10
CA PHE A 21 -52.87 18.53 33.86
C PHE A 21 -51.37 18.22 33.80
N LEU A 22 -50.77 18.29 32.61
CA LEU A 22 -49.40 17.84 32.34
C LEU A 22 -48.32 18.58 33.18
N ALA A 23 -48.48 19.89 33.41
CA ALA A 23 -47.54 20.67 34.23
C ALA A 23 -47.56 20.22 35.70
N MET A 24 -48.75 19.92 36.24
CA MET A 24 -48.92 19.39 37.59
C MET A 24 -48.38 17.95 37.69
N GLY A 25 -48.57 17.14 36.65
CA GLY A 25 -47.97 15.81 36.52
C GLY A 25 -46.43 15.85 36.58
N ARG A 26 -45.79 16.76 35.86
CA ARG A 26 -44.32 16.98 35.93
C ARG A 26 -43.86 17.44 37.31
N GLY A 27 -44.65 18.29 37.99
CA GLY A 27 -44.38 18.72 39.37
C GLY A 27 -44.42 17.55 40.36
N ILE A 28 -45.44 16.70 40.25
CA ILE A 28 -45.59 15.49 41.09
C ILE A 28 -44.45 14.49 40.82
N ALA A 29 -43.99 14.37 39.58
CA ALA A 29 -42.88 13.49 39.23
C ALA A 29 -41.57 13.87 39.95
N ARG A 30 -41.25 15.17 40.03
CA ARG A 30 -40.08 15.66 40.79
C ARG A 30 -40.19 15.34 42.29
N VAL A 31 -41.40 15.44 42.86
CA VAL A 31 -41.64 15.05 44.26
C VAL A 31 -41.53 13.52 44.43
N THR A 32 -41.95 12.74 43.43
CA THR A 32 -41.85 11.28 43.41
C THR A 32 -40.39 10.82 43.41
N VAL A 33 -39.52 11.50 42.67
CA VAL A 33 -38.06 11.29 42.72
C VAL A 33 -37.53 11.47 44.15
N GLY A 34 -37.91 12.56 44.84
CA GLY A 34 -37.56 12.77 46.25
C GLY A 34 -38.04 11.65 47.18
N ALA A 35 -39.26 11.13 46.95
CA ALA A 35 -39.80 10.00 47.71
C ALA A 35 -39.05 8.68 47.43
N VAL A 36 -38.54 8.47 46.21
CA VAL A 36 -37.70 7.32 45.85
C VAL A 36 -36.36 7.35 46.57
N PHE A 37 -35.72 8.52 46.68
CA PHE A 37 -34.52 8.68 47.52
C PHE A 37 -34.81 8.34 48.98
N GLY A 38 -35.92 8.85 49.53
CA GLY A 38 -36.36 8.51 50.90
C GLY A 38 -36.64 7.02 51.11
N LEU A 39 -37.19 6.34 50.11
CA LEU A 39 -37.41 4.89 50.11
C LEU A 39 -36.08 4.12 50.08
N GLY A 40 -35.13 4.52 49.22
CA GLY A 40 -33.81 3.92 49.14
C GLY A 40 -33.04 4.00 50.46
N PHE A 41 -33.01 5.16 51.10
CA PHE A 41 -32.38 5.32 52.42
C PHE A 41 -33.09 4.53 53.52
N SER A 42 -34.41 4.37 53.44
CA SER A 42 -35.19 3.56 54.39
C SER A 42 -34.90 2.07 54.25
N LEU A 43 -34.76 1.58 53.01
CA LEU A 43 -34.37 0.20 52.70
C LEU A 43 -32.94 -0.08 53.15
N GLY A 44 -32.02 0.86 52.93
CA GLY A 44 -30.63 0.72 53.36
C GLY A 44 -30.45 0.70 54.87
N ARG A 45 -31.29 1.41 55.63
CA ARG A 45 -31.28 1.40 57.10
C ARG A 45 -31.89 0.13 57.73
N ALA A 46 -32.61 -0.67 56.96
CA ALA A 46 -33.25 -1.89 57.46
C ALA A 46 -32.31 -3.11 57.48
N LEU A 47 -31.07 -2.97 56.99
CA LEU A 47 -30.09 -4.05 56.87
C LEU A 47 -28.75 -3.67 57.55
N PRO A 48 -27.97 -4.63 58.09
CA PRO A 48 -26.68 -4.34 58.71
C PRO A 48 -25.57 -4.02 57.69
N GLU A 49 -24.68 -3.08 58.05
CA GLU A 49 -23.40 -2.74 57.39
C GLU A 49 -23.48 -2.59 55.85
N TRP A 50 -22.50 -3.12 55.10
CA TRP A 50 -22.22 -2.77 53.70
C TRP A 50 -23.36 -3.16 52.73
N TRP A 51 -24.19 -4.14 53.11
CA TRP A 51 -25.37 -4.55 52.34
C TRP A 51 -26.46 -3.48 52.30
N GLY A 52 -26.58 -2.65 53.35
CA GLY A 52 -27.54 -1.54 53.38
C GLY A 52 -27.25 -0.47 52.31
N ILE A 53 -25.98 -0.19 52.05
CA ILE A 53 -25.56 0.80 51.03
C ILE A 53 -25.90 0.29 49.63
N LEU A 54 -25.57 -0.98 49.33
CA LEU A 54 -25.89 -1.59 48.03
C LEU A 54 -27.39 -1.63 47.76
N VAL A 55 -28.19 -2.05 48.76
CA VAL A 55 -29.66 -2.09 48.62
C VAL A 55 -30.27 -0.69 48.47
N ALA A 56 -29.70 0.33 49.12
CA ALA A 56 -30.13 1.71 48.92
C ALA A 56 -29.84 2.21 47.50
N ILE A 57 -28.62 1.96 46.97
CA ILE A 57 -28.24 2.35 45.61
C ILE A 57 -29.12 1.63 44.58
N VAL A 58 -29.27 0.31 44.69
CA VAL A 58 -30.13 -0.47 43.77
C VAL A 58 -31.59 0.00 43.86
N GLY A 59 -32.11 0.24 45.07
CA GLY A 59 -33.47 0.74 45.27
C GLY A 59 -33.71 2.11 44.64
N ILE A 60 -32.74 3.02 44.73
CA ILE A 60 -32.81 4.35 44.09
C ILE A 60 -32.76 4.21 42.58
N VAL A 61 -31.79 3.46 42.03
CA VAL A 61 -31.63 3.29 40.58
C VAL A 61 -32.88 2.66 39.96
N VAL A 62 -33.38 1.56 40.55
CA VAL A 62 -34.60 0.89 40.08
C VAL A 62 -35.81 1.80 40.24
N GLY A 63 -35.92 2.54 41.36
CA GLY A 63 -37.01 3.47 41.58
C GLY A 63 -37.03 4.62 40.57
N LEU A 64 -35.87 5.22 40.27
CA LEU A 64 -35.72 6.29 39.28
C LEU A 64 -36.03 5.77 37.86
N ALA A 65 -35.59 4.55 37.52
CA ALA A 65 -35.91 3.92 36.25
C ALA A 65 -37.43 3.69 36.10
N CYS A 66 -38.11 3.23 37.16
CA CYS A 66 -39.56 3.07 37.19
C CYS A 66 -40.28 4.41 37.02
N VAL A 67 -39.84 5.49 37.69
CA VAL A 67 -40.41 6.83 37.53
C VAL A 67 -40.23 7.34 36.10
N SER A 68 -39.02 7.22 35.52
CA SER A 68 -38.74 7.64 34.14
C SER A 68 -39.55 6.86 33.10
N SER A 69 -39.73 5.55 33.30
CA SER A 69 -40.57 4.70 32.45
C SER A 69 -42.05 5.11 32.55
N TRP A 70 -42.52 5.44 33.75
CA TRP A 70 -43.88 5.89 33.99
C TRP A 70 -44.14 7.29 33.42
N GLU A 71 -43.21 8.24 33.54
CA GLU A 71 -43.27 9.55 32.88
C GLU A 71 -43.37 9.45 31.36
N ARG A 72 -42.58 8.55 30.74
CA ARG A 72 -42.64 8.28 29.30
C ARG A 72 -43.97 7.68 28.88
N ARG A 73 -44.49 6.69 29.61
CA ARG A 73 -45.82 6.11 29.34
C ARG A 73 -46.97 7.11 29.47
N LEU A 74 -46.82 8.10 30.34
CA LEU A 74 -47.82 9.14 30.58
C LEU A 74 -47.67 10.37 29.65
N GLY A 75 -46.71 10.38 28.73
CA GLY A 75 -46.50 11.49 27.79
C GLY A 75 -45.99 12.78 28.44
N LEU A 76 -45.35 12.68 29.61
CA LEU A 76 -44.90 13.85 30.39
C LEU A 76 -43.48 14.32 30.01
N ALA A 77 -42.69 13.46 29.35
CA ALA A 77 -41.34 13.74 28.87
C ALA A 77 -41.35 14.45 27.49
N PRO A 78 -40.52 15.48 27.25
CA PRO A 78 -40.38 16.11 25.93
C PRO A 78 -39.77 15.13 24.93
N VAL A 79 -40.39 15.00 23.76
CA VAL A 79 -39.85 14.20 22.63
C VAL A 79 -38.89 15.10 21.85
N SER A 80 -37.59 14.93 22.05
CA SER A 80 -36.58 15.44 21.12
C SER A 80 -36.42 14.38 20.03
N SER A 81 -36.97 14.62 18.85
CA SER A 81 -36.64 13.84 17.66
C SER A 81 -35.26 14.28 17.20
N LYS A 82 -34.26 13.42 17.38
CA LYS A 82 -32.95 13.61 16.76
C LYS A 82 -33.09 13.36 15.26
N GLY A 83 -32.48 14.22 14.45
CA GLY A 83 -32.44 14.03 13.00
C GLY A 83 -31.36 13.04 12.56
N PRO A 84 -31.13 12.96 11.24
CA PRO A 84 -30.16 12.05 10.64
C PRO A 84 -28.73 12.23 11.15
N SER A 85 -27.97 11.14 11.26
CA SER A 85 -26.58 11.20 11.72
C SER A 85 -25.61 11.62 10.62
N ALA A 86 -24.55 12.33 11.02
CA ALA A 86 -23.43 12.66 10.13
C ALA A 86 -22.59 11.42 9.74
N TRP A 87 -22.76 10.27 10.42
CA TRP A 87 -22.11 8.99 10.08
C TRP A 87 -22.97 8.11 9.15
N GLY A 88 -24.06 8.66 8.62
CA GLY A 88 -24.87 8.02 7.58
C GLY A 88 -25.98 7.10 8.07
N GLY A 89 -26.66 6.47 7.11
CA GLY A 89 -27.70 5.46 7.32
C GLY A 89 -29.10 6.02 7.56
N ASN A 90 -29.29 7.33 7.43
CA ASN A 90 -30.59 8.01 7.56
C ASN A 90 -30.74 9.16 6.56
N GLU A 91 -30.05 9.08 5.43
CA GLU A 91 -30.17 10.02 4.34
C GLU A 91 -31.62 10.08 3.83
N PRO A 92 -32.14 11.27 3.47
CA PRO A 92 -33.47 11.36 2.91
C PRO A 92 -33.53 10.65 1.55
N MET A 93 -34.30 9.56 1.49
CA MET A 93 -34.53 8.78 0.27
C MET A 93 -35.78 9.21 -0.52
N LEU A 94 -36.58 10.12 0.07
CA LEU A 94 -37.80 10.65 -0.53
C LEU A 94 -37.83 12.17 -0.34
N THR A 95 -38.38 12.88 -1.32
CA THR A 95 -38.75 14.28 -1.14
C THR A 95 -39.98 14.39 -0.22
N PRO A 96 -40.30 15.59 0.31
CA PRO A 96 -41.52 15.80 1.09
C PRO A 96 -42.81 15.49 0.32
N GLU A 97 -42.75 15.55 -1.02
CA GLU A 97 -43.83 15.15 -1.92
C GLU A 97 -43.98 13.63 -2.10
N GLY A 98 -43.03 12.84 -1.57
CA GLY A 98 -43.00 11.38 -1.67
C GLY A 98 -42.31 10.84 -2.92
N GLU A 99 -41.58 11.68 -3.65
CA GLU A 99 -40.83 11.27 -4.84
C GLU A 99 -39.45 10.71 -4.47
N PRO A 100 -38.95 9.67 -5.16
CA PRO A 100 -37.68 9.05 -4.82
C PRO A 100 -36.49 9.97 -5.10
N ILE A 101 -35.56 10.00 -4.15
CA ILE A 101 -34.23 10.60 -4.29
C ILE A 101 -33.24 9.46 -4.46
N ARG A 102 -32.41 9.54 -5.49
CA ARG A 102 -31.35 8.57 -5.70
C ARG A 102 -30.09 9.04 -4.97
N VAL A 103 -29.67 8.27 -3.98
CA VAL A 103 -28.48 8.53 -3.16
C VAL A 103 -27.39 7.52 -3.53
N PHE A 104 -26.21 7.99 -3.90
CA PHE A 104 -25.11 7.14 -4.40
C PHE A 104 -23.73 7.76 -4.09
N ASN A 105 -22.65 7.08 -4.49
CA ASN A 105 -21.26 7.51 -4.23
C ASN A 105 -20.95 7.81 -2.75
N HIS A 106 -21.33 6.89 -1.86
CA HIS A 106 -21.06 7.03 -0.43
C HIS A 106 -19.57 6.93 -0.14
N GLY A 107 -19.07 7.87 0.66
CA GLY A 107 -17.69 7.88 1.15
C GLY A 107 -17.61 8.41 2.58
N GLU A 108 -16.41 8.33 3.17
CA GLU A 108 -16.10 8.88 4.49
C GLU A 108 -14.89 9.81 4.39
N ILE A 109 -14.87 10.90 5.18
CA ILE A 109 -13.76 11.85 5.14
C ILE A 109 -12.44 11.26 5.69
N ALA A 110 -12.54 10.24 6.54
CA ALA A 110 -11.47 9.46 7.12
C ALA A 110 -12.06 8.17 7.70
N MET A 111 -11.22 7.17 7.98
CA MET A 111 -11.63 5.88 8.53
C MET A 111 -12.48 6.04 9.80
N GLY A 112 -13.77 5.67 9.73
CA GLY A 112 -14.73 5.80 10.84
C GLY A 112 -15.27 7.22 11.06
N GLY A 113 -15.04 8.13 10.11
CA GLY A 113 -15.48 9.52 10.16
C GLY A 113 -16.88 9.75 9.59
N PRO A 114 -17.37 11.01 9.61
CA PRO A 114 -18.59 11.42 8.93
C PRO A 114 -18.60 11.07 7.44
N THR A 115 -19.81 10.79 6.93
CA THR A 115 -20.05 10.32 5.57
C THR A 115 -20.59 11.42 4.66
N TYR A 116 -20.32 11.25 3.37
CA TYR A 116 -20.88 12.07 2.30
C TYR A 116 -21.40 11.19 1.17
N CYS A 117 -22.31 11.71 0.36
CA CYS A 117 -22.92 11.07 -0.79
C CYS A 117 -23.40 12.09 -1.82
N ASP A 118 -23.82 11.59 -2.98
CA ASP A 118 -24.42 12.37 -4.04
C ASP A 118 -25.95 12.22 -4.00
N TYR A 119 -26.68 13.33 -4.13
CA TYR A 119 -28.13 13.38 -4.15
C TYR A 119 -28.64 13.77 -5.54
N LEU A 120 -29.31 12.83 -6.23
CA LEU A 120 -30.04 13.10 -7.46
C LEU A 120 -31.55 13.19 -7.18
N PHE A 121 -32.08 14.40 -7.31
CA PHE A 121 -33.47 14.73 -7.07
C PHE A 121 -34.37 14.39 -8.29
N PRO A 122 -35.68 14.17 -8.09
CA PRO A 122 -36.63 13.85 -9.16
C PRO A 122 -36.82 14.98 -10.19
N ASP A 123 -36.45 16.21 -9.86
CA ASP A 123 -36.46 17.38 -10.74
C ASP A 123 -35.15 17.55 -11.54
N GLY A 124 -34.20 16.62 -11.40
CA GLY A 124 -32.93 16.59 -12.12
C GLY A 124 -31.79 17.36 -11.44
N VAL A 125 -32.01 17.97 -10.27
CA VAL A 125 -30.90 18.55 -9.50
C VAL A 125 -29.97 17.45 -9.02
N LEU A 126 -28.67 17.60 -9.24
CA LEU A 126 -27.64 16.71 -8.72
C LEU A 126 -26.68 17.51 -7.85
N LEU A 127 -26.57 17.11 -6.57
CA LEU A 127 -25.59 17.66 -5.64
C LEU A 127 -24.57 16.57 -5.30
N GLN A 128 -23.29 16.91 -5.35
CA GLN A 128 -22.19 15.95 -5.13
C GLN A 128 -21.45 16.19 -3.83
N GLY A 129 -20.96 15.11 -3.21
CA GLY A 129 -20.11 15.16 -2.02
C GLY A 129 -20.77 15.85 -0.83
N ILE A 130 -22.09 15.71 -0.70
CA ILE A 130 -22.89 16.35 0.34
C ILE A 130 -23.00 15.43 1.56
N GLY A 131 -22.97 15.98 2.76
CA GLY A 131 -23.01 15.20 3.99
C GLY A 131 -24.35 14.49 4.21
N SER A 132 -24.28 13.31 4.82
CA SER A 132 -25.44 12.44 5.04
C SER A 132 -26.52 13.01 5.97
N SER A 133 -26.18 13.98 6.83
CA SER A 133 -27.12 14.58 7.79
C SER A 133 -27.97 15.68 7.13
N ALA A 134 -28.84 15.27 6.21
CA ALA A 134 -29.63 16.18 5.39
C ALA A 134 -31.11 16.24 5.80
N VAL A 135 -31.73 17.41 5.67
CA VAL A 135 -33.15 17.65 5.99
C VAL A 135 -33.82 18.56 4.95
N PHE A 136 -35.13 18.38 4.77
CA PHE A 136 -35.96 19.30 4.00
C PHE A 136 -36.65 20.31 4.91
N SER A 137 -36.89 21.51 4.39
CA SER A 137 -37.81 22.45 5.02
C SER A 137 -39.22 21.86 5.07
N SER A 138 -40.00 22.27 6.06
CA SER A 138 -41.38 21.78 6.28
C SER A 138 -42.33 22.04 5.10
N ASP A 139 -42.03 23.02 4.24
CA ASP A 139 -42.75 23.33 3.00
C ASP A 139 -42.15 22.66 1.74
N GLY A 140 -41.06 21.91 1.90
CA GLY A 140 -40.35 21.17 0.85
C GLY A 140 -39.56 22.00 -0.16
N ARG A 141 -39.53 23.34 0.00
CA ARG A 141 -38.81 24.24 -0.91
C ARG A 141 -37.30 24.11 -0.80
N TYR A 142 -36.79 24.00 0.43
CA TYR A 142 -35.36 23.98 0.70
C TYR A 142 -34.89 22.59 1.12
N PHE A 143 -33.69 22.25 0.68
CA PHE A 143 -32.93 21.10 1.15
C PHE A 143 -31.65 21.60 1.80
N ALA A 144 -31.37 21.21 3.03
CA ALA A 144 -30.17 21.62 3.76
C ALA A 144 -29.35 20.39 4.16
N ALA A 145 -28.03 20.50 4.03
CA ALA A 145 -27.10 19.44 4.40
C ALA A 145 -25.71 20.01 4.72
N PRO A 146 -24.97 19.40 5.67
CA PRO A 146 -23.59 19.77 5.92
C PRO A 146 -22.69 19.38 4.75
N VAL A 147 -21.52 20.02 4.67
CA VAL A 147 -20.44 19.66 3.75
C VAL A 147 -19.24 19.22 4.60
N PRO A 148 -19.07 17.91 4.84
CA PRO A 148 -18.02 17.41 5.71
C PRO A 148 -16.65 17.56 5.04
N SER A 149 -15.66 18.05 5.80
CA SER A 149 -14.27 18.16 5.34
C SER A 149 -13.32 18.10 6.53
N ARG A 150 -12.07 17.68 6.28
CA ARG A 150 -11.02 17.58 7.31
C ARG A 150 -10.58 18.93 7.88
N GLN A 151 -10.75 20.01 7.11
CA GLN A 151 -10.21 21.33 7.47
C GLN A 151 -11.30 22.32 7.90
N ALA A 152 -12.44 22.33 7.21
CA ALA A 152 -13.52 23.28 7.48
C ALA A 152 -14.88 22.62 7.24
N TRP A 153 -15.75 22.67 8.25
CA TRP A 153 -17.11 22.17 8.13
C TRP A 153 -17.98 23.23 7.46
N GLY A 154 -18.76 22.84 6.46
CA GLY A 154 -19.65 23.76 5.75
C GLY A 154 -21.12 23.36 5.84
N LEU A 155 -21.99 24.22 5.34
CA LEU A 155 -23.42 23.98 5.20
C LEU A 155 -23.88 24.43 3.81
N VAL A 156 -24.70 23.61 3.15
CA VAL A 156 -25.39 24.00 1.92
C VAL A 156 -26.90 24.05 2.12
N VAL A 157 -27.53 24.99 1.42
CA VAL A 157 -28.98 25.07 1.27
C VAL A 157 -29.32 25.15 -0.21
N LEU A 158 -30.04 24.17 -0.74
CA LEU A 158 -30.60 24.20 -2.09
C LEU A 158 -32.00 24.79 -2.04
N ASP A 159 -32.25 25.88 -2.76
CA ASP A 159 -33.59 26.33 -3.13
C ASP A 159 -34.03 25.57 -4.39
N ARG A 160 -34.92 24.59 -4.23
CA ARG A 160 -35.38 23.73 -5.34
C ARG A 160 -36.25 24.48 -6.34
N GLN A 161 -37.02 25.48 -5.88
CA GLN A 161 -37.89 26.27 -6.76
C GLN A 161 -37.09 27.20 -7.65
N GLN A 162 -36.04 27.83 -7.09
CA GLN A 162 -35.18 28.74 -7.83
C GLN A 162 -33.98 28.06 -8.50
N ARG A 163 -33.73 26.78 -8.16
CA ARG A 163 -32.55 25.99 -8.60
C ARG A 163 -31.25 26.72 -8.30
N GLN A 164 -31.11 27.15 -7.06
CA GLN A 164 -29.96 27.87 -6.54
C GLN A 164 -29.38 27.12 -5.36
N LEU A 165 -28.06 26.95 -5.37
CA LEU A 165 -27.32 26.39 -4.26
C LEU A 165 -26.66 27.53 -3.48
N TYR A 166 -26.97 27.58 -2.20
CA TYR A 166 -26.38 28.52 -1.25
C TYR A 166 -25.33 27.77 -0.43
N ARG A 167 -24.06 28.16 -0.57
CA ARG A 167 -22.95 27.65 0.23
C ARG A 167 -22.74 28.60 1.41
N CYS A 168 -23.27 28.23 2.57
CA CYS A 168 -23.27 29.03 3.78
C CYS A 168 -21.92 28.91 4.52
N ALA A 169 -21.47 29.99 5.14
CA ALA A 169 -20.22 30.02 5.91
C ALA A 169 -20.33 29.43 7.33
N ASP A 170 -21.34 28.58 7.60
CA ASP A 170 -21.64 28.05 8.93
C ASP A 170 -20.94 26.70 9.18
N SER A 171 -20.06 26.65 10.18
CA SER A 171 -19.33 25.45 10.62
C SER A 171 -19.89 24.80 11.89
N GLU A 172 -20.91 25.40 12.51
CA GLU A 172 -21.39 24.99 13.83
C GLU A 172 -22.35 23.79 13.77
N LEU A 173 -23.06 23.61 12.64
CA LEU A 173 -24.06 22.55 12.45
C LEU A 173 -23.43 21.31 11.81
N TRP A 174 -23.18 20.27 12.61
CA TRP A 174 -22.64 18.98 12.15
C TRP A 174 -23.74 17.98 11.82
N GLU A 175 -24.77 17.93 12.66
CA GLU A 175 -25.97 17.12 12.42
C GLU A 175 -27.20 18.03 12.35
N LEU A 176 -28.05 17.83 11.36
CA LEU A 176 -29.30 18.57 11.20
C LEU A 176 -30.45 17.77 11.81
N ASP A 177 -31.25 18.42 12.65
CA ASP A 177 -32.36 17.79 13.37
C ASP A 177 -33.71 18.11 12.71
N ALA A 178 -33.95 19.37 12.36
CA ALA A 178 -35.19 19.82 11.72
C ALA A 178 -35.03 21.17 11.01
N PHE A 179 -35.86 21.42 10.00
CA PHE A 179 -35.93 22.68 9.27
C PHE A 179 -37.37 23.19 9.20
N ASP A 180 -37.72 24.06 10.14
CA ASP A 180 -39.08 24.59 10.33
C ASP A 180 -39.22 25.98 9.69
N LEU A 181 -39.78 26.04 8.48
CA LEU A 181 -40.01 27.26 7.67
C LEU A 181 -38.75 28.15 7.52
N ASP A 182 -38.45 28.96 8.53
CA ASP A 182 -37.34 29.92 8.55
C ASP A 182 -36.21 29.55 9.53
N LEU A 183 -36.32 28.41 10.24
CA LEU A 183 -35.38 28.02 11.29
C LEU A 183 -34.78 26.65 11.02
N LEU A 184 -33.46 26.63 10.81
CA LEU A 184 -32.68 25.40 10.76
C LEU A 184 -32.15 25.08 12.16
N SER A 185 -32.38 23.85 12.61
CA SER A 185 -31.92 23.36 13.91
C SER A 185 -31.14 22.08 13.78
N GLY A 186 -30.15 21.92 14.65
CA GLY A 186 -29.26 20.78 14.64
C GLY A 186 -28.34 20.77 15.85
N ARG A 187 -27.23 20.04 15.74
CA ARG A 187 -26.26 19.84 16.81
C ARG A 187 -24.84 20.08 16.32
N HIS A 188 -24.03 20.59 17.23
CA HIS A 188 -22.58 20.64 17.03
C HIS A 188 -21.96 19.24 17.18
N SER A 189 -20.69 19.07 16.75
CA SER A 189 -20.00 17.78 16.68
C SER A 189 -20.31 16.89 17.90
N PRO A 190 -20.85 15.68 17.70
CA PRO A 190 -21.19 14.79 18.81
C PRO A 190 -19.96 14.23 19.53
N LEU A 191 -18.77 14.36 18.92
CA LEU A 191 -17.49 13.97 19.50
C LEU A 191 -16.93 15.01 20.48
N VAL A 192 -17.40 16.26 20.43
CA VAL A 192 -16.86 17.37 21.22
C VAL A 192 -17.90 17.92 22.20
N ASP A 193 -19.06 18.33 21.70
CA ASP A 193 -20.05 19.12 22.45
C ASP A 193 -21.46 18.52 22.38
N ASN A 194 -21.89 18.09 21.18
CA ASN A 194 -23.23 17.57 20.91
C ASN A 194 -24.39 18.50 21.32
N SER A 195 -24.11 19.79 21.53
CA SER A 195 -25.11 20.74 22.00
C SER A 195 -25.94 21.27 20.84
N ALA A 196 -27.18 21.65 21.14
CA ALA A 196 -28.12 22.13 20.14
C ALA A 196 -27.71 23.52 19.61
N ARG A 197 -27.83 23.69 18.29
CA ARG A 197 -27.63 24.94 17.55
C ARG A 197 -28.88 25.24 16.74
N LYS A 198 -29.14 26.52 16.53
CA LYS A 198 -30.27 27.00 15.72
C LYS A 198 -29.82 28.24 14.97
N THR A 199 -30.12 28.28 13.69
CA THR A 199 -29.76 29.40 12.81
C THR A 199 -30.96 29.73 11.94
N ARG A 200 -31.21 31.03 11.69
CA ARG A 200 -32.29 31.45 10.81
C ARG A 200 -31.88 31.38 9.35
N LEU A 201 -32.81 31.01 8.48
CA LEU A 201 -32.57 30.88 7.04
C LEU A 201 -32.16 32.22 6.40
N ASP A 202 -32.81 33.34 6.77
CA ASP A 202 -32.47 34.66 6.23
C ASP A 202 -31.04 35.09 6.56
N GLU A 203 -30.54 34.74 7.74
CA GLU A 203 -29.15 34.99 8.15
C GLU A 203 -28.15 34.11 7.36
N LEU A 204 -28.50 32.83 7.14
CA LEU A 204 -27.71 31.91 6.33
C LEU A 204 -27.58 32.38 4.88
N LEU A 205 -28.70 32.72 4.24
CA LEU A 205 -28.72 33.11 2.83
C LEU A 205 -28.01 34.46 2.58
N GLN A 206 -28.02 35.38 3.56
CA GLN A 206 -27.34 36.69 3.44
C GLN A 206 -25.82 36.57 3.35
N THR A 207 -25.24 35.56 3.99
CA THR A 207 -23.79 35.37 4.08
C THR A 207 -23.29 34.25 3.14
N ALA A 208 -24.20 33.57 2.45
CA ALA A 208 -23.88 32.47 1.57
C ALA A 208 -23.33 32.94 0.21
N SER A 209 -22.42 32.15 -0.34
CA SER A 209 -22.10 32.22 -1.76
C SER A 209 -23.22 31.54 -2.54
N VAL A 210 -23.76 32.22 -3.55
CA VAL A 210 -24.89 31.71 -4.35
C VAL A 210 -24.40 31.21 -5.70
N THR A 211 -24.72 29.96 -6.02
CA THR A 211 -24.47 29.34 -7.31
C THR A 211 -25.80 29.05 -8.00
N HIS A 212 -26.01 29.62 -9.19
CA HIS A 212 -27.14 29.25 -10.03
C HIS A 212 -26.85 27.92 -10.73
N LEU A 213 -27.78 26.97 -10.61
CA LEU A 213 -27.62 25.71 -11.33
C LEU A 213 -27.92 25.90 -12.81
N VAL A 214 -27.05 25.37 -13.66
CA VAL A 214 -27.18 25.42 -15.11
C VAL A 214 -27.79 24.11 -15.63
N PRO A 215 -28.69 24.17 -16.63
CA PRO A 215 -29.23 22.97 -17.23
C PRO A 215 -28.18 22.28 -18.12
N VAL A 216 -27.98 20.99 -17.92
CA VAL A 216 -27.16 20.12 -18.76
C VAL A 216 -27.97 18.87 -19.08
N ALA A 217 -28.43 18.74 -20.32
CA ALA A 217 -29.41 17.73 -20.73
C ALA A 217 -30.66 17.72 -19.80
N ASP A 218 -30.87 16.64 -19.05
CA ASP A 218 -31.95 16.45 -18.07
C ASP A 218 -31.52 16.72 -16.61
N LEU A 219 -30.31 17.24 -16.39
CA LEU A 219 -29.75 17.60 -15.08
C LEU A 219 -29.65 19.11 -14.84
N TRP A 220 -29.54 19.48 -13.56
CA TRP A 220 -29.20 20.82 -13.08
C TRP A 220 -27.95 20.75 -12.21
N LEU A 221 -26.87 21.38 -12.68
CA LEU A 221 -25.51 21.25 -12.11
C LEU A 221 -24.90 22.62 -11.78
N GLU A 222 -23.85 22.67 -10.96
CA GLU A 222 -23.02 23.87 -10.78
C GLU A 222 -22.25 24.22 -12.08
N ALA A 223 -21.82 25.48 -12.28
CA ALA A 223 -21.53 26.06 -13.60
C ALA A 223 -20.20 25.67 -14.31
N ASP A 224 -19.49 24.62 -13.88
CA ASP A 224 -18.12 24.32 -14.35
C ASP A 224 -18.00 23.11 -15.31
N TRP A 225 -19.11 22.57 -15.82
CA TRP A 225 -19.13 21.29 -16.55
C TRP A 225 -19.24 21.42 -18.08
N HIS A 226 -18.19 21.88 -18.75
CA HIS A 226 -18.20 22.03 -20.21
C HIS A 226 -17.09 21.23 -20.91
N PRO A 227 -17.35 19.97 -21.32
CA PRO A 227 -16.44 19.27 -22.21
C PRO A 227 -16.35 19.97 -23.56
N GLU A 228 -15.21 19.87 -24.24
CA GLU A 228 -15.06 20.39 -25.60
C GLU A 228 -16.09 19.74 -26.52
N LEU A 229 -16.86 20.51 -27.28
CA LEU A 229 -17.92 19.97 -28.15
C LEU A 229 -17.36 19.18 -29.33
N THR A 230 -16.16 19.55 -29.78
CA THR A 230 -15.52 18.97 -30.96
C THR A 230 -14.02 18.99 -30.82
N PHE A 231 -13.33 18.04 -31.46
CA PHE A 231 -11.89 18.12 -31.66
C PHE A 231 -11.52 17.81 -33.11
N GLU A 232 -10.31 18.23 -33.49
CA GLU A 232 -9.72 17.91 -34.78
C GLU A 232 -8.28 17.38 -34.60
N ARG A 233 -7.92 16.37 -35.39
CA ARG A 233 -6.57 15.77 -35.46
C ARG A 233 -6.22 15.52 -36.92
N ARG A 234 -5.26 16.28 -37.46
CA ARG A 234 -4.81 16.16 -38.85
C ARG A 234 -3.61 15.25 -38.98
N SER A 235 -3.49 14.60 -40.13
CA SER A 235 -2.24 13.99 -40.58
C SER A 235 -1.15 15.04 -40.75
N ALA A 236 0.12 14.61 -40.74
CA ALA A 236 1.25 15.52 -40.81
C ALA A 236 1.32 16.31 -42.14
N ASP A 237 0.80 15.73 -43.23
CA ASP A 237 0.69 16.38 -44.53
C ASP A 237 -0.61 17.22 -44.69
N GLY A 238 -1.47 17.21 -43.67
CA GLY A 238 -2.75 17.91 -43.65
C GLY A 238 -3.82 17.36 -44.61
N GLN A 239 -3.57 16.26 -45.32
CA GLN A 239 -4.49 15.68 -46.30
C GLN A 239 -5.63 14.89 -45.65
N GLN A 240 -5.39 14.31 -44.47
CA GLN A 240 -6.38 13.57 -43.71
C GLN A 240 -6.76 14.37 -42.45
N CYS A 241 -8.03 14.29 -42.08
CA CYS A 241 -8.57 15.00 -40.95
C CYS A 241 -9.53 14.09 -40.16
N LEU A 242 -9.14 13.70 -38.96
CA LEU A 242 -10.01 13.06 -37.98
C LEU A 242 -10.74 14.15 -37.19
N GLN A 243 -12.07 14.11 -37.21
CA GLN A 243 -12.93 15.04 -36.48
C GLN A 243 -13.80 14.26 -35.51
N GLY A 244 -13.84 14.70 -34.25
CA GLY A 244 -14.72 14.17 -33.23
C GLY A 244 -15.83 15.16 -32.88
N ASN A 245 -17.06 14.68 -32.77
CA ASN A 245 -18.19 15.44 -32.24
C ASN A 245 -18.70 14.75 -30.98
N ILE A 246 -18.88 15.52 -29.91
CA ILE A 246 -19.27 14.97 -28.61
C ILE A 246 -20.58 14.17 -28.72
N SER A 247 -20.57 12.99 -28.14
CA SER A 247 -21.69 12.07 -28.09
C SER A 247 -22.19 11.99 -26.67
N LEU A 248 -23.29 12.69 -26.40
CA LEU A 248 -23.95 12.67 -25.10
C LEU A 248 -25.22 11.82 -25.16
N PRO A 249 -25.52 11.03 -24.12
CA PRO A 249 -26.80 10.32 -24.04
C PRO A 249 -27.96 11.31 -23.93
N SER A 250 -29.16 10.87 -24.31
CA SER A 250 -30.36 11.69 -24.21
C SER A 250 -30.83 11.93 -22.77
N THR A 251 -30.50 11.01 -21.85
CA THR A 251 -30.81 11.12 -20.41
C THR A 251 -29.60 10.70 -19.58
N PHE A 252 -29.23 11.54 -18.61
CA PHE A 252 -28.11 11.32 -17.70
C PHE A 252 -28.61 10.73 -16.37
N ARG A 253 -29.84 11.06 -15.99
CA ARG A 253 -30.45 10.66 -14.70
C ARG A 253 -30.55 9.15 -14.51
N ASP A 254 -30.74 8.42 -15.61
CA ASP A 254 -30.95 6.97 -15.61
C ASP A 254 -29.62 6.19 -15.59
N LEU A 255 -28.49 6.87 -15.80
CA LEU A 255 -27.17 6.22 -15.84
C LEU A 255 -26.73 5.77 -14.44
N PRO A 256 -26.02 4.63 -14.32
CA PRO A 256 -25.40 4.22 -13.06
C PRO A 256 -24.53 5.30 -12.41
N GLN A 257 -23.83 6.07 -13.24
CA GLN A 257 -23.10 7.27 -12.84
C GLN A 257 -23.53 8.43 -13.75
N PRO A 258 -24.37 9.37 -13.27
CA PRO A 258 -24.94 10.41 -14.12
C PRO A 258 -23.91 11.32 -14.80
N LEU A 259 -22.76 11.59 -14.17
CA LEU A 259 -21.79 12.56 -14.69
C LEU A 259 -20.65 11.96 -15.50
N ASP A 260 -20.55 10.62 -15.60
CA ASP A 260 -19.49 9.95 -16.36
C ASP A 260 -19.36 10.47 -17.80
N PRO A 261 -20.46 10.73 -18.56
CA PRO A 261 -20.33 11.27 -19.93
C PRO A 261 -19.81 12.71 -20.00
N LEU A 262 -19.82 13.46 -18.89
CA LEU A 262 -19.24 14.82 -18.83
C LEU A 262 -17.77 14.78 -18.35
N HIS A 263 -17.45 13.88 -17.42
CA HIS A 263 -16.09 13.70 -16.90
C HIS A 263 -15.16 13.02 -17.90
N SER A 264 -15.68 12.01 -18.61
CA SER A 264 -14.95 11.20 -19.59
C SER A 264 -15.73 11.19 -20.92
N PRO A 265 -15.85 12.34 -21.61
CA PRO A 265 -16.69 12.47 -22.78
C PRO A 265 -16.22 11.58 -23.93
N ARG A 266 -17.19 10.98 -24.62
CA ARG A 266 -16.96 10.19 -25.83
C ARG A 266 -17.43 10.98 -27.04
N TYR A 267 -16.75 10.78 -28.17
CA TYR A 267 -16.96 11.53 -29.40
C TYR A 267 -17.23 10.56 -30.55
N THR A 268 -18.28 10.83 -31.31
CA THR A 268 -18.46 10.22 -32.64
C THR A 268 -17.36 10.73 -33.56
N ILE A 269 -16.61 9.82 -34.17
CA ILE A 269 -15.48 10.21 -35.03
C ILE A 269 -15.81 10.07 -36.51
N SER A 270 -15.17 10.92 -37.32
CA SER A 270 -15.25 10.91 -38.78
C SER A 270 -13.87 11.19 -39.36
N ILE A 271 -13.58 10.65 -40.54
CA ILE A 271 -12.36 10.99 -41.29
C ILE A 271 -12.75 11.65 -42.60
N ASN A 272 -12.21 12.85 -42.85
CA ASN A 272 -12.51 13.67 -44.03
C ASN A 272 -14.01 13.90 -44.23
N GLY A 273 -14.75 14.08 -43.13
CA GLY A 273 -16.20 14.25 -43.13
C GLY A 273 -17.00 12.98 -43.40
N GLN A 274 -16.38 11.81 -43.57
CA GLN A 274 -17.07 10.53 -43.62
C GLN A 274 -17.28 10.02 -42.18
N PRO A 275 -18.54 9.94 -41.69
CA PRO A 275 -18.82 9.45 -40.35
C PRO A 275 -18.38 7.98 -40.19
N SER A 276 -17.97 7.64 -38.99
CA SER A 276 -17.79 6.25 -38.56
C SER A 276 -18.83 5.91 -37.50
N ASP A 277 -19.03 4.61 -37.27
CA ASP A 277 -19.88 4.10 -36.18
C ASP A 277 -19.05 3.90 -34.89
N LEU A 278 -18.01 4.72 -34.69
CA LEU A 278 -17.05 4.61 -33.57
C LEU A 278 -17.16 5.80 -32.60
N LEU A 279 -16.97 5.48 -31.33
CA LEU A 279 -16.86 6.41 -30.21
C LEU A 279 -15.44 6.41 -29.65
N MET A 280 -14.85 7.59 -29.50
CA MET A 280 -13.47 7.78 -29.03
C MET A 280 -13.41 8.80 -27.90
N ALA A 281 -12.52 8.64 -26.92
CA ALA A 281 -12.22 9.73 -25.97
C ALA A 281 -11.35 10.80 -26.66
N ALA A 282 -11.48 12.08 -26.28
CA ALA A 282 -10.71 13.16 -26.94
C ALA A 282 -9.18 13.05 -26.75
N ASP A 283 -8.77 12.44 -25.65
CA ASP A 283 -7.39 12.16 -25.25
C ASP A 283 -6.94 10.73 -25.58
N ALA A 284 -7.79 9.94 -26.26
CA ALA A 284 -7.44 8.59 -26.67
C ALA A 284 -6.17 8.59 -27.54
N PRO A 285 -5.22 7.67 -27.29
CA PRO A 285 -4.05 7.50 -28.15
C PRO A 285 -4.44 7.32 -29.62
N LEU A 286 -3.73 8.03 -30.50
CA LEU A 286 -3.88 7.91 -31.95
C LEU A 286 -2.54 8.08 -32.65
N ILE A 287 -2.36 7.42 -33.79
CA ILE A 287 -1.17 7.57 -34.62
C ILE A 287 -1.47 7.42 -36.11
N TRP A 288 -1.02 8.39 -36.90
CA TRP A 288 -1.02 8.29 -38.36
C TRP A 288 0.19 7.47 -38.82
N SER A 289 0.01 6.70 -39.90
CA SER A 289 1.11 6.00 -40.55
C SER A 289 2.12 6.99 -41.12
N THR A 290 3.35 6.52 -41.37
CA THR A 290 4.40 7.39 -41.91
C THR A 290 4.03 7.98 -43.28
N ASP A 291 3.33 7.20 -44.11
CA ASP A 291 2.81 7.63 -45.41
C ASP A 291 1.49 8.42 -45.34
N GLN A 292 0.95 8.64 -44.13
CA GLN A 292 -0.30 9.36 -43.85
C GLN A 292 -1.56 8.73 -44.50
N ARG A 293 -1.49 7.48 -44.94
CA ARG A 293 -2.61 6.75 -45.59
C ARG A 293 -3.37 5.82 -44.64
N ALA A 294 -2.92 5.70 -43.40
CA ALA A 294 -3.56 4.91 -42.37
C ALA A 294 -3.51 5.59 -41.00
N LEU A 295 -4.42 5.20 -40.11
CA LEU A 295 -4.53 5.69 -38.73
C LEU A 295 -4.84 4.50 -37.83
N VAL A 296 -4.19 4.42 -36.67
CA VAL A 296 -4.66 3.57 -35.56
C VAL A 296 -5.08 4.45 -34.39
N CYS A 297 -6.21 4.14 -33.78
CA CYS A 297 -6.69 4.78 -32.55
C CYS A 297 -7.38 3.77 -31.62
N LEU A 298 -7.56 4.15 -30.36
CA LEU A 298 -8.39 3.41 -29.40
C LEU A 298 -9.83 3.94 -29.43
N ALA A 299 -10.79 3.09 -29.77
CA ALA A 299 -12.20 3.45 -29.85
C ALA A 299 -13.10 2.25 -29.58
N GLN A 300 -14.39 2.50 -29.34
CA GLN A 300 -15.43 1.49 -29.18
C GLN A 300 -16.53 1.67 -30.23
N GLU A 301 -17.23 0.60 -30.59
CA GLU A 301 -18.36 0.67 -31.52
C GLU A 301 -19.57 1.33 -30.85
N GLN A 302 -20.28 2.21 -31.57
CA GLN A 302 -21.39 2.99 -31.02
C GLN A 302 -22.60 2.11 -30.62
N SER A 303 -22.83 1.03 -31.36
CA SER A 303 -23.96 0.09 -31.18
C SER A 303 -23.59 -1.20 -30.44
N GLY A 304 -22.33 -1.35 -30.02
CA GLY A 304 -21.79 -2.63 -29.57
C GLY A 304 -22.01 -2.95 -28.09
N ASP A 305 -22.21 -4.24 -27.80
CA ASP A 305 -22.10 -4.85 -26.46
C ASP A 305 -20.63 -5.02 -26.00
N ALA A 306 -19.66 -4.46 -26.75
CA ALA A 306 -18.24 -4.65 -26.47
C ALA A 306 -17.83 -3.85 -25.22
N GLU A 307 -17.30 -4.55 -24.21
CA GLU A 307 -16.74 -3.91 -23.02
C GLU A 307 -15.37 -3.28 -23.34
N GLY A 308 -15.35 -1.96 -23.52
CA GLY A 308 -14.14 -1.13 -23.50
C GLY A 308 -13.52 -0.80 -24.86
N ASP A 309 -12.46 0.02 -24.82
CA ASP A 309 -11.78 0.53 -26.01
C ASP A 309 -10.92 -0.55 -26.69
N GLN A 310 -11.00 -0.61 -28.02
CA GLN A 310 -10.25 -1.52 -28.90
C GLN A 310 -9.38 -0.75 -29.88
N TYR A 311 -8.35 -1.40 -30.43
CA TYR A 311 -7.53 -0.81 -31.48
C TYR A 311 -8.27 -0.87 -32.81
N TRP A 312 -8.52 0.29 -33.41
CA TRP A 312 -9.14 0.41 -34.73
C TRP A 312 -8.13 0.93 -35.74
N LEU A 313 -8.04 0.26 -36.88
CA LEU A 313 -7.23 0.66 -38.02
C LEU A 313 -8.16 1.23 -39.09
N TRP A 314 -7.88 2.46 -39.51
CA TRP A 314 -8.42 3.04 -40.73
C TRP A 314 -7.35 3.06 -41.82
N GLN A 315 -7.71 2.71 -43.04
CA GLN A 315 -6.85 2.85 -44.22
C GLN A 315 -7.64 3.53 -45.34
N LEU A 316 -7.02 4.46 -46.06
CA LEU A 316 -7.69 5.29 -47.08
C LEU A 316 -8.49 4.46 -48.11
N ASP A 317 -7.95 3.32 -48.54
CA ASP A 317 -8.54 2.49 -49.60
C ASP A 317 -9.46 1.36 -49.08
N ILE A 318 -9.48 1.11 -47.76
CA ILE A 318 -10.17 -0.05 -47.15
C ILE A 318 -11.26 0.39 -46.15
N GLY A 319 -11.05 1.51 -45.45
CA GLY A 319 -11.92 1.98 -44.38
C GLY A 319 -11.50 1.47 -43.01
N TRP A 320 -12.45 1.49 -42.06
CA TRP A 320 -12.25 1.08 -40.67
C TRP A 320 -12.34 -0.44 -40.50
N ARG A 321 -11.44 -0.99 -39.69
CA ARG A 321 -11.51 -2.36 -39.18
C ARG A 321 -10.89 -2.47 -37.80
N VAL A 322 -11.42 -3.36 -36.98
CA VAL A 322 -10.85 -3.68 -35.68
C VAL A 322 -9.56 -4.49 -35.85
N LEU A 323 -8.54 -4.17 -35.05
CA LEU A 323 -7.35 -5.00 -34.88
C LEU A 323 -7.58 -5.97 -33.72
N PRO A 324 -7.07 -7.21 -33.80
CA PRO A 324 -7.18 -8.16 -32.69
C PRO A 324 -6.41 -7.67 -31.45
N SER A 325 -6.63 -8.34 -30.31
CA SER A 325 -5.81 -8.10 -29.12
C SER A 325 -4.32 -8.19 -29.47
N PRO A 326 -3.50 -7.19 -29.09
CA PRO A 326 -2.07 -7.18 -29.42
C PRO A 326 -1.29 -8.37 -28.90
N TRP A 327 -1.77 -8.99 -27.81
CA TRP A 327 -1.11 -10.11 -27.18
C TRP A 327 -2.09 -11.13 -26.62
N VAL A 328 -1.68 -12.40 -26.62
CA VAL A 328 -2.38 -13.52 -25.97
C VAL A 328 -1.62 -13.85 -24.68
N ARG A 329 -2.20 -13.51 -23.52
CA ARG A 329 -1.54 -13.67 -22.21
C ARG A 329 -1.46 -15.15 -21.80
N SER A 330 -0.36 -15.50 -21.14
CA SER A 330 -0.21 -16.76 -20.41
C SER A 330 0.04 -16.47 -18.92
N VAL A 331 -0.53 -17.29 -18.05
CA VAL A 331 -0.34 -17.18 -16.58
C VAL A 331 1.09 -17.58 -16.17
N ALA A 332 1.77 -18.39 -16.99
CA ALA A 332 3.14 -18.83 -16.74
C ALA A 332 4.19 -17.79 -17.17
N GLU A 333 3.79 -16.70 -17.85
CA GLU A 333 4.70 -15.65 -18.32
C GLU A 333 4.68 -14.42 -17.40
N PRO A 334 5.73 -13.58 -17.44
CA PRO A 334 5.72 -12.27 -16.78
C PRO A 334 4.45 -11.47 -17.10
N SER A 335 3.91 -10.79 -16.08
CA SER A 335 2.76 -9.91 -16.29
C SER A 335 3.19 -8.61 -16.96
N PHE A 336 2.41 -8.15 -17.94
CA PHE A 336 2.60 -6.84 -18.55
C PHE A 336 1.30 -6.26 -19.08
N TYR A 337 1.28 -4.94 -19.20
CA TYR A 337 0.17 -4.19 -19.80
C TYR A 337 0.65 -3.39 -21.00
N TRP A 338 -0.29 -3.07 -21.88
CA TRP A 338 -0.08 -2.31 -23.11
C TRP A 338 -1.25 -1.36 -23.30
N HIS A 339 -0.97 -0.16 -23.79
CA HIS A 339 -2.03 0.84 -24.08
C HIS A 339 -1.54 1.94 -25.02
N GLN A 340 -0.23 2.21 -25.05
CA GLN A 340 0.34 3.33 -25.78
C GLN A 340 0.57 2.97 -27.25
N LEU A 341 0.11 3.80 -28.19
CA LEU A 341 0.48 3.69 -29.61
C LEU A 341 1.84 4.38 -29.84
N LEU A 342 2.81 3.66 -30.40
CA LEU A 342 4.18 4.16 -30.61
C LEU A 342 4.46 4.53 -32.06
N SER A 343 4.10 3.64 -33.00
CA SER A 343 4.26 3.89 -34.45
C SER A 343 3.33 3.01 -35.27
N LEU A 344 3.10 3.44 -36.51
CA LEU A 344 2.37 2.69 -37.53
C LEU A 344 3.17 2.76 -38.83
N ASP A 345 3.58 1.59 -39.32
CA ASP A 345 4.19 1.42 -40.65
C ASP A 345 3.26 0.64 -41.59
N ALA A 346 3.79 0.22 -42.74
CA ALA A 346 3.01 -0.48 -43.75
C ALA A 346 2.52 -1.87 -43.30
N ASP A 347 3.25 -2.51 -42.38
CA ASP A 347 3.07 -3.92 -42.03
C ASP A 347 2.68 -4.10 -40.56
N HIS A 348 3.06 -3.18 -39.66
CA HIS A 348 2.87 -3.32 -38.22
C HIS A 348 2.38 -2.03 -37.56
N VAL A 349 1.59 -2.21 -36.51
CA VAL A 349 1.44 -1.22 -35.45
C VAL A 349 2.32 -1.62 -34.27
N ARG A 350 3.08 -0.66 -33.73
CA ARG A 350 3.88 -0.84 -32.52
C ARG A 350 3.15 -0.26 -31.33
N ILE A 351 2.91 -1.10 -30.33
CA ILE A 351 2.15 -0.78 -29.13
C ILE A 351 3.08 -0.88 -27.93
N GLY A 352 3.26 0.22 -27.21
CA GLY A 352 4.10 0.30 -26.01
C GLY A 352 3.54 -0.55 -24.88
N ALA A 353 4.43 -1.34 -24.29
CA ALA A 353 4.19 -2.23 -23.18
C ALA A 353 5.34 -2.14 -22.16
N TYR A 354 5.14 -2.77 -21.01
CA TYR A 354 6.18 -2.82 -19.98
C TYR A 354 6.11 -4.13 -19.18
N LEU A 355 7.24 -4.74 -18.87
CA LEU A 355 7.28 -5.89 -17.95
C LEU A 355 7.08 -5.43 -16.50
N ASP A 356 6.36 -6.23 -15.71
CA ASP A 356 6.28 -6.07 -14.27
C ASP A 356 7.68 -6.11 -13.62
N TYR A 357 7.79 -5.46 -12.47
CA TYR A 357 8.95 -5.65 -11.60
C TYR A 357 8.63 -6.73 -10.56
N PRO A 358 9.21 -7.94 -10.69
CA PRO A 358 9.09 -8.97 -9.67
C PRO A 358 9.93 -8.57 -8.45
N ARG A 359 9.37 -8.71 -7.25
CA ARG A 359 10.09 -8.41 -6.00
C ARG A 359 9.82 -9.47 -4.93
N PRO A 360 10.84 -10.02 -4.27
CA PRO A 360 10.63 -10.87 -3.11
C PRO A 360 9.84 -10.16 -2.00
N GLY A 361 8.95 -10.90 -1.34
CA GLY A 361 8.01 -10.34 -0.35
C GLY A 361 8.65 -9.69 0.90
N SER A 362 9.93 -9.95 1.16
CA SER A 362 10.69 -9.45 2.32
C SER A 362 12.02 -8.83 1.88
N GLY A 363 11.96 -7.97 0.85
CA GLY A 363 13.12 -7.25 0.34
C GLY A 363 13.99 -8.12 -0.57
N ARG A 364 15.14 -8.61 -0.05
CA ARG A 364 16.08 -9.45 -0.82
C ARG A 364 15.68 -10.92 -0.87
N TYR A 365 14.74 -11.36 -0.05
CA TYR A 365 14.24 -12.74 -0.06
C TYR A 365 12.73 -12.75 0.18
N GLY A 366 12.09 -13.91 0.04
CA GLY A 366 10.71 -14.07 0.48
C GLY A 366 10.10 -15.40 0.10
N TYR A 367 8.85 -15.60 0.50
CA TYR A 367 8.07 -16.79 0.16
C TYR A 367 7.02 -16.56 -0.94
N ARG A 368 7.11 -15.40 -1.58
CA ARG A 368 6.32 -14.96 -2.72
C ARG A 368 7.14 -13.98 -3.55
N LEU A 369 6.78 -13.84 -4.81
CA LEU A 369 7.24 -12.76 -5.69
C LEU A 369 6.05 -11.85 -5.98
N ASP A 370 6.13 -10.60 -5.53
CA ASP A 370 5.13 -9.57 -5.78
C ASP A 370 5.39 -8.94 -7.16
N SER A 371 4.33 -8.70 -7.94
CA SER A 371 4.42 -8.04 -9.25
C SER A 371 4.04 -6.56 -9.14
N ILE A 372 5.02 -5.67 -9.34
CA ILE A 372 4.81 -4.21 -9.29
C ILE A 372 4.59 -3.68 -10.71
N HIS A 373 3.47 -3.00 -10.93
CA HIS A 373 3.03 -2.44 -12.23
C HIS A 373 3.15 -0.91 -12.30
N GLY A 374 4.13 -0.34 -11.61
CA GLY A 374 4.51 1.07 -11.73
C GLY A 374 6.01 1.27 -11.53
N ASP A 375 6.53 2.40 -12.01
CA ASP A 375 7.86 2.85 -11.61
C ASP A 375 7.90 2.97 -10.07
N THR A 376 9.02 2.58 -9.46
CA THR A 376 9.11 2.44 -7.99
C THR A 376 10.52 2.74 -7.52
N GLU A 377 10.76 2.66 -6.21
CA GLU A 377 12.08 2.76 -5.62
C GLU A 377 12.72 1.38 -5.51
N THR A 378 14.03 1.32 -5.71
CA THR A 378 14.84 0.13 -5.48
C THR A 378 16.15 0.49 -4.76
N GLN A 379 16.80 -0.55 -4.24
CA GLN A 379 18.12 -0.45 -3.67
C GLN A 379 19.17 -0.46 -4.79
N ALA A 380 19.92 0.64 -4.94
CA ALA A 380 21.02 0.74 -5.89
C ALA A 380 22.38 0.37 -5.28
N GLY A 381 22.49 0.39 -3.96
CA GLY A 381 23.73 0.07 -3.26
C GLY A 381 23.70 0.51 -1.81
N HIS A 382 24.89 0.71 -1.24
CA HIS A 382 25.08 1.15 0.13
C HIS A 382 26.13 2.24 0.23
N ASP A 383 25.97 3.13 1.20
CA ASP A 383 27.05 4.03 1.61
C ASP A 383 28.12 3.29 2.45
N ALA A 384 29.15 4.02 2.89
CA ALA A 384 30.25 3.43 3.67
C ALA A 384 29.82 2.91 5.07
N GLN A 385 28.72 3.41 5.63
CA GLN A 385 28.16 2.97 6.91
C GLN A 385 27.03 1.95 6.72
N GLY A 386 26.82 1.47 5.49
CA GLY A 386 25.85 0.43 5.18
C GLY A 386 24.42 0.92 5.00
N ARG A 387 24.17 2.24 4.93
CA ARG A 387 22.83 2.76 4.63
C ARG A 387 22.46 2.47 3.19
N VAL A 388 21.19 2.14 2.96
CA VAL A 388 20.70 1.90 1.61
C VAL A 388 20.75 3.18 0.79
N GLN A 389 21.36 3.11 -0.39
CA GLN A 389 21.24 4.11 -1.43
C GLN A 389 20.02 3.77 -2.30
N VAL A 390 19.00 4.61 -2.21
CA VAL A 390 17.76 4.46 -2.97
C VAL A 390 17.94 5.07 -4.35
N ALA A 391 17.48 4.35 -5.38
CA ALA A 391 17.35 4.90 -6.72
C ALA A 391 15.97 4.59 -7.28
N GLU A 392 15.59 5.34 -8.29
CA GLU A 392 14.41 5.04 -9.08
C GLU A 392 14.62 3.75 -9.89
N PHE A 393 13.59 2.91 -9.93
CA PHE A 393 13.46 1.77 -10.80
C PHE A 393 12.42 2.07 -11.87
N LYS A 394 12.87 2.07 -13.12
CA LYS A 394 12.00 2.19 -14.28
C LYS A 394 11.63 0.80 -14.78
N LEU A 395 10.33 0.56 -14.96
CA LEU A 395 9.88 -0.70 -15.54
C LEU A 395 10.50 -0.92 -16.93
N THR A 396 10.79 -2.17 -17.25
CA THR A 396 11.38 -2.52 -18.55
C THR A 396 10.39 -2.24 -19.66
N ARG A 397 10.74 -1.27 -20.51
CA ARG A 397 9.88 -0.86 -21.61
C ARG A 397 10.12 -1.74 -22.82
N MET A 398 9.05 -2.05 -23.54
CA MET A 398 9.09 -2.85 -24.76
C MET A 398 7.96 -2.43 -25.69
N ALA A 399 8.00 -2.89 -26.93
CA ALA A 399 6.92 -2.71 -27.89
C ALA A 399 6.40 -4.06 -28.38
N ILE A 400 5.08 -4.16 -28.52
CA ILE A 400 4.43 -5.25 -29.24
C ILE A 400 4.32 -4.81 -30.69
N ALA A 401 4.98 -5.51 -31.60
CA ALA A 401 4.81 -5.33 -33.03
C ALA A 401 3.70 -6.26 -33.52
N LEU A 402 2.51 -5.69 -33.72
CA LEU A 402 1.32 -6.41 -34.20
C LEU A 402 1.19 -6.23 -35.72
N PRO A 403 1.24 -7.31 -36.52
CA PRO A 403 0.98 -7.23 -37.95
C PRO A 403 -0.43 -6.71 -38.25
N LEU A 404 -0.58 -5.86 -39.26
CA LEU A 404 -1.88 -5.30 -39.64
C LEU A 404 -2.83 -6.34 -40.23
N ASP A 405 -2.34 -7.50 -40.66
CA ASP A 405 -3.12 -8.64 -41.15
C ASP A 405 -3.25 -9.79 -40.11
N SER A 406 -2.84 -9.52 -38.86
CA SER A 406 -2.91 -10.47 -37.76
C SER A 406 -4.33 -11.02 -37.54
N ARG A 407 -4.39 -12.30 -37.17
CA ARG A 407 -5.65 -12.97 -36.78
C ARG A 407 -5.82 -13.00 -35.27
N GLY A 408 -4.88 -12.45 -34.51
CA GLY A 408 -4.88 -12.47 -33.05
C GLY A 408 -4.48 -13.81 -32.46
N ALA A 409 -3.82 -14.67 -33.23
CA ALA A 409 -3.33 -15.95 -32.71
C ALA A 409 -2.03 -15.74 -31.92
N ARG A 410 -1.75 -16.65 -30.97
CA ARG A 410 -0.49 -16.64 -30.23
C ARG A 410 0.67 -16.79 -31.23
N GLY A 411 1.63 -15.87 -31.14
CA GLY A 411 2.79 -15.82 -32.01
C GLY A 411 2.62 -15.03 -33.31
N ASP A 412 1.43 -14.48 -33.59
CA ASP A 412 1.25 -13.53 -34.72
C ASP A 412 2.07 -12.25 -34.49
N ALA A 413 2.10 -11.74 -33.26
CA ALA A 413 2.90 -10.60 -32.85
C ALA A 413 4.26 -11.01 -32.27
N PHE A 414 5.23 -10.10 -32.31
CA PHE A 414 6.53 -10.25 -31.66
C PHE A 414 6.82 -9.06 -30.74
N ILE A 415 7.78 -9.25 -29.82
CA ILE A 415 8.20 -8.22 -28.87
C ILE A 415 9.49 -7.60 -29.35
N GLU A 416 9.56 -6.27 -29.34
CA GLU A 416 10.78 -5.49 -29.47
C GLU A 416 11.19 -5.00 -28.08
N THR A 417 12.42 -5.31 -27.66
CA THR A 417 12.96 -4.83 -26.37
C THR A 417 13.15 -3.32 -26.40
N GLN A 418 13.46 -2.72 -25.25
CA GLN A 418 13.99 -1.35 -25.25
C GLN A 418 15.23 -1.23 -26.15
N PRO A 419 15.45 -0.05 -26.76
CA PRO A 419 16.62 0.17 -27.61
C PRO A 419 17.91 -0.07 -26.83
N MET A 420 18.82 -0.80 -27.46
CA MET A 420 20.18 -1.05 -27.01
C MET A 420 21.12 0.06 -27.51
N LEU A 421 22.43 -0.09 -27.25
CA LEU A 421 23.45 0.75 -27.87
C LEU A 421 23.25 0.79 -29.40
N ASP A 422 23.44 1.96 -30.01
CA ASP A 422 23.21 2.24 -31.44
C ASP A 422 21.72 2.17 -31.89
N GLY A 423 20.78 2.06 -30.96
CA GLY A 423 19.34 2.11 -31.23
C GLY A 423 18.72 0.81 -31.73
N ALA A 424 19.50 -0.30 -31.77
CA ALA A 424 18.98 -1.60 -32.14
C ALA A 424 18.04 -2.15 -31.05
N CYS A 425 16.91 -2.74 -31.44
CA CYS A 425 16.05 -3.48 -30.52
C CYS A 425 16.22 -4.98 -30.77
N ALA A 426 16.23 -5.79 -29.71
CA ALA A 426 16.12 -7.23 -29.85
C ALA A 426 14.67 -7.62 -30.13
N GLN A 427 14.47 -8.60 -31.01
CA GLN A 427 13.17 -9.13 -31.39
C GLN A 427 12.98 -10.51 -30.77
N LEU A 428 11.89 -10.70 -30.05
CA LEU A 428 11.47 -11.96 -29.45
C LEU A 428 10.24 -12.49 -30.18
N SER A 429 10.44 -13.51 -31.02
CA SER A 429 9.36 -14.17 -31.78
C SER A 429 9.02 -15.52 -31.17
N TRP A 430 7.74 -15.78 -30.93
CA TRP A 430 7.26 -17.01 -30.32
C TRP A 430 7.59 -18.25 -31.17
N LEU A 431 7.99 -19.34 -30.52
CA LEU A 431 8.31 -20.64 -31.14
C LEU A 431 7.34 -21.75 -30.74
N GLY A 432 6.75 -21.66 -29.54
CA GLY A 432 5.93 -22.70 -28.96
C GLY A 432 5.83 -22.55 -27.44
N ASP A 433 4.81 -23.19 -26.86
CA ASP A 433 4.66 -23.27 -25.40
C ASP A 433 5.09 -24.64 -24.89
N ASN A 434 5.59 -24.68 -23.65
CA ASN A 434 5.71 -25.93 -22.92
C ASN A 434 4.33 -26.41 -22.41
N ARG A 435 4.30 -27.53 -21.67
CA ARG A 435 3.04 -28.12 -21.15
C ARG A 435 2.30 -27.23 -20.14
N GLU A 436 3.02 -26.31 -19.50
CA GLU A 436 2.49 -25.37 -18.50
C GLU A 436 2.06 -24.03 -19.15
N GLY A 437 2.19 -23.89 -20.47
CA GLY A 437 1.83 -22.66 -21.20
C GLY A 437 2.90 -21.56 -21.19
N LEU A 438 4.12 -21.86 -20.70
CA LEU A 438 5.26 -20.95 -20.77
C LEU A 438 5.80 -20.91 -22.20
N GLY A 439 5.89 -19.72 -22.79
CA GLY A 439 6.38 -19.53 -24.16
C GLY A 439 7.89 -19.55 -24.27
N GLY A 440 8.39 -20.25 -25.28
CA GLY A 440 9.76 -20.16 -25.76
C GLY A 440 9.86 -19.23 -26.99
N TYR A 441 10.86 -18.36 -27.00
CA TYR A 441 11.05 -17.33 -28.00
C TYR A 441 12.41 -17.44 -28.69
N ARG A 442 12.45 -17.19 -29.99
CA ARG A 442 13.69 -16.89 -30.71
C ARG A 442 14.04 -15.43 -30.46
N CYS A 443 15.30 -15.16 -30.12
CA CYS A 443 15.81 -13.81 -29.94
C CYS A 443 16.75 -13.43 -31.10
N GLN A 444 16.50 -12.27 -31.73
CA GLN A 444 17.31 -11.72 -32.81
C GLN A 444 17.70 -10.27 -32.49
N ILE A 445 18.98 -9.92 -32.61
CA ILE A 445 19.51 -8.57 -32.42
C ILE A 445 20.14 -8.10 -33.74
N GLY A 446 19.44 -7.27 -34.50
CA GLY A 446 19.87 -6.91 -35.85
C GLY A 446 19.97 -8.15 -36.75
N ASP A 447 21.17 -8.46 -37.24
CA ASP A 447 21.44 -9.68 -38.03
C ASP A 447 21.80 -10.90 -37.16
N TRP A 448 22.04 -10.69 -35.87
CA TRP A 448 22.51 -11.72 -34.95
C TRP A 448 21.34 -12.53 -34.40
N HIS A 449 21.26 -13.79 -34.79
CA HIS A 449 20.33 -14.75 -34.19
C HIS A 449 21.01 -15.41 -32.98
N LEU A 450 20.43 -15.23 -31.79
CA LEU A 450 20.95 -15.87 -30.61
C LEU A 450 20.65 -17.38 -30.66
N PRO A 451 21.63 -18.24 -30.36
CA PRO A 451 21.40 -19.69 -30.32
C PRO A 451 20.42 -20.06 -29.19
N GLY A 452 19.60 -21.08 -29.40
CA GLY A 452 18.64 -21.57 -28.41
C GLY A 452 17.29 -20.86 -28.43
N SER A 453 16.53 -21.07 -27.35
CA SER A 453 15.21 -20.48 -27.10
C SER A 453 15.25 -19.75 -25.77
N TRP A 454 14.49 -18.67 -25.64
CA TRP A 454 14.55 -17.72 -24.53
C TRP A 454 13.17 -17.49 -23.94
N LEU A 455 13.11 -17.12 -22.66
CA LEU A 455 11.88 -16.65 -22.04
C LEU A 455 11.60 -15.19 -22.42
N LEU A 456 10.36 -14.75 -22.23
CA LEU A 456 9.98 -13.36 -22.43
C LEU A 456 10.63 -12.40 -21.41
N ASP A 457 10.98 -12.88 -20.22
CA ASP A 457 11.61 -12.04 -19.20
C ASP A 457 13.04 -11.64 -19.60
N HIS A 458 13.26 -10.35 -19.81
CA HIS A 458 14.52 -9.79 -20.30
C HIS A 458 14.79 -8.43 -19.68
N ARG A 459 16.05 -8.00 -19.64
CA ARG A 459 16.46 -6.64 -19.24
C ARG A 459 17.59 -6.15 -20.13
N VAL A 460 17.50 -4.94 -20.68
CA VAL A 460 18.66 -4.28 -21.28
C VAL A 460 19.35 -3.48 -20.19
N SER A 461 20.67 -3.63 -20.05
CA SER A 461 21.46 -2.90 -19.07
C SER A 461 21.34 -1.39 -19.27
N ASP A 462 21.49 -0.62 -18.20
CA ASP A 462 21.62 0.84 -18.21
C ASP A 462 22.59 1.43 -19.26
N CYS A 463 23.71 0.76 -19.54
CA CYS A 463 24.68 1.17 -20.56
C CYS A 463 24.28 0.79 -22.01
N GLY A 464 23.14 0.12 -22.20
CA GLY A 464 22.62 -0.34 -23.50
C GLY A 464 23.43 -1.47 -24.16
N ARG A 465 24.61 -1.84 -23.64
CA ARG A 465 25.49 -2.84 -24.24
C ARG A 465 24.99 -4.28 -24.05
N TYR A 466 24.37 -4.57 -22.91
CA TYR A 466 24.05 -5.93 -22.53
C TYR A 466 22.54 -6.17 -22.55
N LEU A 467 22.13 -7.35 -22.99
CA LEU A 467 20.78 -7.87 -22.85
C LEU A 467 20.82 -9.11 -21.96
N ALA A 468 20.20 -9.05 -20.79
CA ALA A 468 19.99 -10.19 -19.92
C ALA A 468 18.76 -10.98 -20.37
N LEU A 469 18.90 -12.30 -20.42
CA LEU A 469 17.90 -13.26 -20.87
C LEU A 469 17.89 -14.49 -19.95
N LEU A 470 16.76 -15.19 -19.94
CA LEU A 470 16.62 -16.50 -19.32
C LEU A 470 16.43 -17.57 -20.41
N PRO A 471 17.19 -18.67 -20.41
CA PRO A 471 17.01 -19.74 -21.38
C PRO A 471 15.71 -20.50 -21.13
N PHE A 472 15.02 -20.87 -22.21
CA PHE A 472 13.78 -21.64 -22.17
C PHE A 472 14.08 -23.15 -22.17
N GLU A 473 13.53 -23.86 -21.18
CA GLU A 473 13.58 -25.31 -21.09
C GLU A 473 12.16 -25.90 -21.12
N ASN A 474 11.90 -26.87 -22.01
CA ASN A 474 10.56 -27.44 -22.20
C ASN A 474 10.00 -28.21 -20.99
N SER A 475 10.85 -28.59 -20.02
CA SER A 475 10.49 -29.50 -18.92
C SER A 475 10.08 -28.79 -17.63
N THR A 476 10.25 -27.47 -17.51
CA THR A 476 10.07 -26.73 -16.26
C THR A 476 9.63 -25.29 -16.55
N THR A 477 9.09 -24.60 -15.55
CA THR A 477 8.77 -23.16 -15.61
C THR A 477 9.94 -22.28 -15.15
N VAL A 478 10.94 -22.87 -14.50
CA VAL A 478 12.09 -22.19 -13.89
C VAL A 478 13.35 -22.52 -14.68
N THR A 479 14.20 -21.53 -14.93
CA THR A 479 15.44 -21.75 -15.71
C THR A 479 16.63 -22.11 -14.83
N THR A 480 17.72 -22.59 -15.43
CA THR A 480 18.88 -23.14 -14.73
C THR A 480 20.07 -22.18 -14.56
N HIS A 481 19.98 -20.98 -15.15
CA HIS A 481 20.97 -19.91 -15.08
C HIS A 481 20.44 -18.65 -15.77
N GLY A 482 21.09 -17.50 -15.54
CA GLY A 482 20.89 -16.29 -16.33
C GLY A 482 21.98 -16.14 -17.40
N VAL A 483 21.64 -15.50 -18.53
CA VAL A 483 22.56 -15.28 -19.65
C VAL A 483 22.62 -13.80 -19.99
N ILE A 484 23.81 -13.30 -20.32
CA ILE A 484 23.99 -11.96 -20.87
C ILE A 484 24.48 -12.05 -22.32
N ALA A 485 23.71 -11.48 -23.25
CA ALA A 485 24.17 -11.20 -24.60
C ALA A 485 24.96 -9.88 -24.59
N ASP A 486 26.27 -9.97 -24.84
CA ASP A 486 27.15 -8.83 -25.06
C ASP A 486 27.10 -8.44 -26.54
N THR A 487 26.38 -7.38 -26.88
CA THR A 487 26.14 -7.00 -28.28
C THR A 487 27.39 -6.43 -28.95
N LYS A 488 28.27 -5.81 -28.17
CA LYS A 488 29.53 -5.26 -28.68
C LYS A 488 30.47 -6.36 -29.12
N ASP A 489 30.63 -7.39 -28.28
CA ASP A 489 31.53 -8.52 -28.56
C ASP A 489 30.82 -9.69 -29.27
N ARG A 490 29.51 -9.58 -29.52
CA ARG A 490 28.63 -10.59 -30.14
C ARG A 490 28.81 -12.00 -29.56
N ARG A 491 28.71 -12.10 -28.23
CA ARG A 491 28.86 -13.35 -27.47
C ARG A 491 27.85 -13.47 -26.35
N LEU A 492 27.60 -14.71 -25.92
CA LEU A 492 26.80 -15.01 -24.75
C LEU A 492 27.72 -15.27 -23.55
N LEU A 493 27.39 -14.67 -22.42
CA LEU A 493 28.03 -14.87 -21.13
C LEU A 493 27.08 -15.68 -20.25
N GLU A 494 27.44 -16.93 -19.99
CA GLU A 494 26.64 -17.84 -19.18
C GLU A 494 26.88 -17.60 -17.68
N GLY A 495 25.80 -17.56 -16.91
CA GLY A 495 25.84 -17.51 -15.45
C GLY A 495 26.14 -18.87 -14.81
N PRO A 496 26.44 -18.89 -13.50
CA PRO A 496 26.56 -20.15 -12.77
C PRO A 496 25.22 -20.88 -12.69
N ALA A 497 25.27 -22.20 -12.47
CA ALA A 497 24.08 -23.04 -12.34
C ALA A 497 23.27 -22.71 -11.07
N MET A 498 22.00 -22.33 -11.23
CA MET A 498 21.03 -22.08 -10.16
C MET A 498 19.59 -22.05 -10.70
N TRP A 499 18.58 -22.32 -9.89
CA TRP A 499 17.19 -22.17 -10.35
C TRP A 499 16.76 -20.72 -10.36
N VAL A 500 16.67 -20.09 -11.53
CA VAL A 500 16.29 -18.68 -11.71
C VAL A 500 14.82 -18.60 -12.13
N GLU A 501 14.02 -17.90 -11.34
CA GLU A 501 12.59 -17.68 -11.61
C GLU A 501 12.39 -16.44 -12.49
N ARG A 502 13.02 -15.32 -12.12
CA ARG A 502 12.82 -14.01 -12.76
C ARG A 502 14.09 -13.18 -12.79
N ILE A 503 14.18 -12.27 -13.76
CA ILE A 503 15.18 -11.20 -13.76
C ILE A 503 14.63 -10.01 -12.96
N LEU A 504 15.37 -9.57 -11.95
CA LEU A 504 14.98 -8.43 -11.12
C LEU A 504 15.44 -7.13 -11.77
N ASP A 505 16.72 -7.01 -12.07
CA ASP A 505 17.34 -5.75 -12.48
C ASP A 505 18.66 -5.96 -13.24
N PHE A 506 19.08 -4.96 -14.02
CA PHE A 506 20.40 -4.93 -14.65
C PHE A 506 20.96 -3.51 -14.73
N ARG A 507 21.77 -3.14 -13.72
CA ARG A 507 22.39 -1.81 -13.60
C ARG A 507 23.85 -1.93 -13.15
N ASP A 508 24.67 -0.95 -13.51
CA ASP A 508 26.08 -0.86 -13.08
C ASP A 508 26.90 -2.14 -13.35
N GLY A 509 26.56 -2.85 -14.43
CA GLY A 509 27.18 -4.14 -14.78
C GLY A 509 26.83 -5.30 -13.84
N ARG A 510 25.80 -5.15 -13.01
CA ARG A 510 25.27 -6.17 -12.09
C ARG A 510 23.88 -6.62 -12.52
N LEU A 511 23.74 -7.93 -12.71
CA LEU A 511 22.48 -8.60 -13.00
C LEU A 511 21.91 -9.18 -11.71
N SER A 512 20.74 -8.71 -11.30
CA SER A 512 20.02 -9.20 -10.13
C SER A 512 18.95 -10.20 -10.55
N LEU A 513 18.92 -11.36 -9.89
CA LEU A 513 18.05 -12.49 -10.22
C LEU A 513 17.29 -12.97 -8.98
N ALA A 514 16.02 -13.34 -9.15
CA ALA A 514 15.29 -14.10 -8.15
C ALA A 514 15.53 -15.59 -8.38
N VAL A 515 16.06 -16.27 -7.37
CA VAL A 515 16.39 -17.70 -7.44
C VAL A 515 15.57 -18.51 -6.45
N VAL A 516 15.17 -19.72 -6.85
CA VAL A 516 14.50 -20.67 -5.97
C VAL A 516 15.56 -21.49 -5.25
N ALA A 517 15.80 -21.22 -3.97
CA ALA A 517 16.82 -21.94 -3.20
C ALA A 517 16.24 -23.14 -2.42
N GLY A 518 14.93 -23.15 -2.15
CA GLY A 518 14.29 -24.23 -1.41
C GLY A 518 12.79 -24.04 -1.18
N ARG A 519 12.25 -24.81 -0.24
CA ARG A 519 10.88 -24.73 0.27
C ARG A 519 10.86 -24.73 1.80
N LEU A 520 9.91 -24.00 2.35
CA LEU A 520 9.58 -24.06 3.76
C LEU A 520 8.18 -24.64 3.94
N ASP A 521 8.03 -25.60 4.85
CA ASP A 521 6.72 -26.11 5.22
C ASP A 521 5.83 -24.99 5.78
N GLN A 522 4.53 -25.04 5.48
CA GLN A 522 3.58 -23.97 5.77
C GLN A 522 3.42 -23.71 7.28
N ASP A 523 3.62 -24.73 8.12
CA ASP A 523 3.51 -24.65 9.57
C ASP A 523 4.76 -24.08 10.25
N LEU A 524 5.81 -23.75 9.49
CA LEU A 524 7.08 -23.22 10.00
C LEU A 524 7.22 -21.72 9.70
N GLU A 525 7.73 -21.00 10.69
CA GLU A 525 8.21 -19.63 10.53
C GLU A 525 9.66 -19.62 10.07
N GLY A 526 9.96 -18.83 9.05
CA GLY A 526 11.31 -18.67 8.52
C GLY A 526 12.16 -17.77 9.41
N SER A 527 13.44 -18.08 9.55
CA SER A 527 14.43 -17.23 10.24
C SER A 527 15.71 -17.09 9.42
N ALA A 528 16.59 -16.16 9.78
CA ALA A 528 17.88 -16.01 9.13
C ALA A 528 18.76 -17.28 9.23
N LEU A 529 18.61 -18.08 10.30
CA LEU A 529 19.33 -19.36 10.45
C LEU A 529 18.72 -20.48 9.63
N GLN A 530 17.42 -20.42 9.35
CA GLN A 530 16.70 -21.43 8.57
C GLN A 530 15.61 -20.78 7.73
N ARG A 531 15.94 -20.45 6.49
CA ARG A 531 15.01 -19.88 5.52
C ARG A 531 14.14 -20.93 4.84
N PHE A 532 14.61 -22.17 4.77
CA PHE A 532 13.90 -23.30 4.16
C PHE A 532 14.36 -24.60 4.84
N ASN A 533 13.48 -25.61 4.86
CA ASN A 533 13.79 -26.94 5.41
C ASN A 533 13.93 -28.02 4.32
N VAL A 534 13.51 -27.71 3.09
CA VAL A 534 13.70 -28.57 1.91
C VAL A 534 14.52 -27.81 0.88
N GLN A 535 15.71 -28.34 0.53
CA GLN A 535 16.59 -27.72 -0.46
C GLN A 535 16.04 -27.93 -1.88
N ALA A 536 16.25 -26.94 -2.76
CA ALA A 536 15.96 -27.10 -4.17
C ALA A 536 16.77 -28.27 -4.78
N PRO A 537 16.19 -29.06 -5.69
CA PRO A 537 16.87 -30.21 -6.30
C PRO A 537 18.08 -29.77 -7.13
N GLN A 538 19.04 -30.65 -7.36
CA GLN A 538 20.13 -30.35 -8.29
C GLN A 538 19.61 -30.26 -9.74
N ASN A 539 20.26 -29.42 -10.56
CA ASN A 539 19.94 -29.27 -11.98
C ASN A 539 20.01 -30.64 -12.68
N GLY A 540 19.00 -30.95 -13.51
CA GLY A 540 18.89 -32.23 -14.22
C GLY A 540 18.24 -33.38 -13.42
N SER A 541 17.77 -33.14 -12.19
CA SER A 541 16.99 -34.13 -11.43
C SER A 541 15.62 -34.39 -12.07
N ALA A 542 15.21 -35.66 -12.16
CA ALA A 542 13.92 -36.08 -12.74
C ALA A 542 12.68 -35.50 -12.00
N ASN A 543 12.83 -35.11 -10.73
CA ASN A 543 11.75 -34.57 -9.91
C ASN A 543 11.77 -33.02 -9.83
N ALA A 544 12.62 -32.34 -10.62
CA ALA A 544 12.76 -30.89 -10.57
C ALA A 544 11.43 -30.17 -10.88
N THR A 545 10.70 -30.61 -11.91
CA THR A 545 9.44 -29.96 -12.32
C THR A 545 8.41 -29.93 -11.20
N SER A 546 8.20 -31.06 -10.50
CA SER A 546 7.24 -31.14 -9.39
C SER A 546 7.58 -30.23 -8.22
N PHE A 547 8.85 -29.87 -8.06
CA PHE A 547 9.29 -29.00 -6.98
C PHE A 547 8.82 -27.55 -7.16
N PHE A 548 8.55 -27.09 -8.38
CA PHE A 548 8.21 -25.68 -8.63
C PHE A 548 6.70 -25.42 -8.68
N HIS A 549 5.87 -26.46 -8.73
CA HIS A 549 4.42 -26.28 -8.73
C HIS A 549 3.90 -25.78 -7.38
N PRO A 550 2.81 -24.99 -7.35
CA PRO A 550 2.16 -24.60 -6.11
C PRO A 550 1.83 -25.81 -5.23
N ASP A 551 2.04 -25.67 -3.91
CA ASP A 551 1.75 -26.68 -2.90
C ASP A 551 1.14 -25.97 -1.68
N GLU A 552 0.03 -26.49 -1.16
CA GLU A 552 -0.64 -25.92 0.02
C GLU A 552 0.12 -26.20 1.32
N ARG A 553 0.99 -27.22 1.32
CA ARG A 553 1.75 -27.64 2.51
C ARG A 553 3.12 -27.00 2.62
N SER A 554 3.59 -26.35 1.57
CA SER A 554 4.92 -25.75 1.54
C SER A 554 4.98 -24.56 0.59
N ARG A 555 5.79 -23.57 0.95
CA ARG A 555 6.00 -22.34 0.18
C ARG A 555 7.41 -22.30 -0.39
N LEU A 556 7.53 -21.93 -1.66
CA LEU A 556 8.83 -21.70 -2.30
C LEU A 556 9.57 -20.57 -1.59
N PHE A 557 10.88 -20.73 -1.41
CA PHE A 557 11.76 -19.69 -0.90
C PHE A 557 12.58 -19.09 -2.05
N TYR A 558 12.37 -17.79 -2.25
CA TYR A 558 13.07 -16.98 -3.23
C TYR A 558 14.17 -16.18 -2.55
N ASP A 559 15.35 -16.17 -3.17
CA ASP A 559 16.51 -15.39 -2.75
C ASP A 559 16.97 -14.48 -3.90
N THR A 560 17.60 -13.35 -3.56
CA THR A 560 18.16 -12.42 -4.56
C THR A 560 19.64 -12.69 -4.74
N VAL A 561 20.02 -13.10 -5.96
CA VAL A 561 21.41 -13.31 -6.35
C VAL A 561 21.85 -12.21 -7.31
N GLU A 562 23.01 -11.60 -7.01
CA GLU A 562 23.67 -10.65 -7.90
C GLU A 562 24.81 -11.33 -8.65
N LEU A 563 24.86 -11.14 -9.97
CA LEU A 563 25.94 -11.56 -10.85
C LEU A 563 26.63 -10.33 -11.43
N GLN A 564 27.97 -10.35 -11.48
CA GLN A 564 28.76 -9.27 -12.08
C GLN A 564 29.55 -9.79 -13.29
N VAL A 565 29.63 -8.97 -14.34
CA VAL A 565 30.53 -9.22 -15.48
C VAL A 565 31.97 -8.92 -15.06
N VAL A 566 32.78 -9.96 -14.89
CA VAL A 566 34.21 -9.88 -14.54
C VAL A 566 35.01 -10.68 -15.54
N ASP A 567 36.01 -10.08 -16.18
CA ASP A 567 36.89 -10.73 -17.17
C ASP A 567 36.14 -11.53 -18.25
N SER A 568 35.01 -10.99 -18.71
CA SER A 568 34.13 -11.67 -19.68
C SER A 568 33.44 -12.94 -19.18
N GLN A 569 33.20 -13.06 -17.88
CA GLN A 569 32.41 -14.13 -17.27
C GLN A 569 31.39 -13.53 -16.29
N LEU A 570 30.28 -14.22 -16.09
CA LEU A 570 29.32 -13.88 -15.04
C LEU A 570 29.71 -14.59 -13.75
N GLN A 571 30.09 -13.79 -12.75
CA GLN A 571 30.49 -14.30 -11.45
C GLN A 571 29.45 -13.91 -10.40
N ARG A 572 29.11 -14.85 -9.52
CA ARG A 572 28.22 -14.58 -8.40
C ARG A 572 28.92 -13.68 -7.39
N MET A 573 28.27 -12.58 -7.03
CA MET A 573 28.73 -11.72 -5.96
C MET A 573 28.41 -12.35 -4.60
N PRO A 574 29.29 -12.20 -3.60
CA PRO A 574 28.96 -12.57 -2.23
C PRO A 574 27.69 -11.85 -1.75
N PRO A 575 26.80 -12.50 -0.97
CA PRO A 575 25.59 -11.86 -0.45
C PRO A 575 25.87 -10.93 0.74
N TRP A 576 27.15 -10.70 1.07
CA TRP A 576 27.61 -9.89 2.19
C TRP A 576 28.68 -8.88 1.75
N ARG A 577 28.84 -7.81 2.52
CA ARG A 577 29.85 -6.77 2.33
C ARG A 577 31.00 -6.93 3.33
N LEU A 578 32.24 -6.78 2.89
CA LEU A 578 33.37 -6.61 3.82
C LEU A 578 33.44 -5.14 4.25
N VAL A 579 33.46 -4.87 5.55
CA VAL A 579 33.44 -3.50 6.08
C VAL A 579 34.64 -3.23 6.99
N ASP A 580 35.10 -1.99 6.99
CA ASP A 580 36.27 -1.50 7.74
C ASP A 580 35.89 -0.56 8.90
N ARG A 581 34.60 -0.29 9.07
CA ARG A 581 34.08 0.72 10.01
C ARG A 581 32.73 0.30 10.61
N PRO A 582 32.34 0.89 11.75
CA PRO A 582 31.02 0.68 12.32
C PRO A 582 29.91 0.99 11.31
N GLN A 583 28.91 0.11 11.27
CA GLN A 583 27.73 0.28 10.44
C GLN A 583 26.65 1.06 11.22
N ALA A 584 25.81 1.80 10.50
CA ALA A 584 24.73 2.59 11.09
C ALA A 584 23.60 1.69 11.63
N ALA A 585 22.77 2.23 12.53
CA ALA A 585 21.60 1.53 13.10
C ALA A 585 20.56 1.09 12.05
N ASN A 586 20.51 1.75 10.90
CA ASN A 586 19.68 1.42 9.74
C ASN A 586 20.46 0.73 8.61
N ALA A 587 21.69 0.26 8.87
CA ALA A 587 22.46 -0.43 7.86
C ALA A 587 21.76 -1.70 7.39
N GLU A 588 21.72 -1.92 6.07
CA GLU A 588 21.03 -3.03 5.44
C GLU A 588 22.02 -4.06 4.87
N GLY A 589 21.55 -5.30 4.82
CA GLY A 589 22.26 -6.42 4.22
C GLY A 589 23.33 -6.98 5.15
N ASP A 590 23.83 -8.14 4.77
CA ASP A 590 24.81 -8.87 5.56
C ASP A 590 26.19 -8.23 5.42
N PHE A 591 26.99 -8.25 6.49
CA PHE A 591 28.36 -7.75 6.43
C PHE A 591 29.31 -8.46 7.38
N ILE A 592 30.60 -8.41 7.04
CA ILE A 592 31.69 -8.97 7.82
C ILE A 592 32.61 -7.82 8.23
N GLN A 593 32.84 -7.69 9.54
CA GLN A 593 33.79 -6.74 10.11
C GLN A 593 34.98 -7.49 10.74
N PRO A 594 36.17 -7.48 10.11
CA PRO A 594 37.38 -8.05 10.70
C PRO A 594 37.75 -7.36 12.01
N ALA A 595 38.30 -8.12 12.95
CA ALA A 595 38.93 -7.55 14.13
C ALA A 595 40.20 -6.76 13.73
N PRO A 596 40.61 -5.73 14.49
CA PRO A 596 41.79 -4.91 14.17
C PRO A 596 43.09 -5.69 13.95
N ASP A 597 43.28 -6.83 14.62
CA ASP A 597 44.45 -7.70 14.44
C ASP A 597 44.32 -8.73 13.30
N HIS A 598 43.17 -8.76 12.62
CA HIS A 598 42.79 -9.71 11.57
C HIS A 598 42.86 -11.19 11.97
N ARG A 599 42.83 -11.51 13.28
CA ARG A 599 42.79 -12.90 13.76
C ARG A 599 41.37 -13.41 13.97
N ASP A 600 40.40 -12.50 14.05
CA ASP A 600 38.98 -12.79 14.16
C ASP A 600 38.18 -11.91 13.19
N ALA A 601 36.91 -12.22 12.99
CA ALA A 601 35.96 -11.43 12.22
C ALA A 601 34.54 -11.66 12.71
N ALA A 602 33.73 -10.61 12.70
CA ALA A 602 32.32 -10.64 13.08
C ALA A 602 31.45 -10.63 11.81
N TRP A 603 30.71 -11.70 11.54
CA TRP A 603 29.70 -11.75 10.47
C TRP A 603 28.33 -11.49 11.07
N LEU A 604 27.72 -10.37 10.69
CA LEU A 604 26.35 -10.01 11.06
C LEU A 604 25.43 -10.13 9.85
N PHE A 605 24.30 -10.84 10.00
CA PHE A 605 23.37 -11.15 8.93
C PHE A 605 21.91 -11.20 9.38
N GLY A 606 20.99 -11.10 8.42
CA GLY A 606 19.56 -11.26 8.67
C GLY A 606 18.89 -10.13 9.46
N SER A 607 19.51 -8.95 9.49
CA SER A 607 18.90 -7.75 10.08
C SER A 607 17.82 -7.18 9.16
N GLU A 608 16.63 -6.97 9.71
CA GLU A 608 15.43 -6.59 8.95
C GLU A 608 14.71 -5.40 9.59
N THR A 609 13.75 -4.83 8.89
CA THR A 609 12.85 -3.81 9.48
C THR A 609 11.73 -4.47 10.27
N GLU A 610 11.12 -3.73 11.19
CA GLU A 610 9.95 -4.21 11.96
C GLU A 610 8.72 -4.55 11.10
N TYR A 611 8.68 -4.13 9.83
CA TYR A 611 7.57 -4.37 8.91
C TYR A 611 7.70 -5.68 8.12
N ALA A 612 8.91 -6.23 8.00
CA ALA A 612 9.23 -7.43 7.21
C ALA A 612 8.61 -7.44 5.79
N ASP A 613 8.47 -6.27 5.17
CA ASP A 613 7.81 -6.07 3.88
C ASP A 613 8.82 -5.90 2.71
N SER A 614 8.29 -5.74 1.50
CA SER A 614 9.09 -5.59 0.29
C SER A 614 9.51 -4.14 -0.01
N TRP A 615 9.23 -3.19 0.90
CA TRP A 615 9.60 -1.79 0.71
C TRP A 615 11.04 -1.55 1.17
N VAL A 616 11.77 -0.66 0.48
CA VAL A 616 13.21 -0.42 0.73
C VAL A 616 13.48 0.10 2.16
N ARG A 617 12.57 0.95 2.67
CA ARG A 617 12.57 1.44 4.08
C ARG A 617 13.97 1.94 4.52
N ALA A 618 14.66 2.72 3.67
CA ALA A 618 16.08 3.08 3.87
C ALA A 618 16.35 3.81 5.21
N GLN A 619 15.37 4.53 5.71
CA GLN A 619 15.48 5.39 6.90
C GLN A 619 15.15 4.67 8.21
N THR A 620 14.57 3.47 8.13
CA THR A 620 14.10 2.70 9.28
C THR A 620 15.26 1.90 9.90
N PRO A 621 15.41 1.84 11.22
CA PRO A 621 16.41 0.98 11.82
C PRO A 621 16.21 -0.51 11.51
N ARG A 622 17.27 -1.31 11.69
CA ARG A 622 17.20 -2.76 11.55
C ARG A 622 17.33 -3.48 12.89
N LEU A 623 16.69 -4.64 13.01
CA LEU A 623 16.69 -5.52 14.19
C LEU A 623 16.71 -7.00 13.79
N GLY A 624 16.79 -7.90 14.77
CA GLY A 624 16.71 -9.35 14.55
C GLY A 624 17.95 -9.98 13.91
N GLY A 625 19.05 -9.22 13.84
CA GLY A 625 20.32 -9.66 13.29
C GLY A 625 20.95 -10.81 14.08
N HIS A 626 21.71 -11.60 13.36
CA HIS A 626 22.44 -12.77 13.85
C HIS A 626 23.93 -12.49 13.68
N LEU A 627 24.73 -12.78 14.71
CA LEU A 627 26.18 -12.60 14.70
C LEU A 627 26.86 -13.96 14.86
N LEU A 628 27.83 -14.24 14.00
CA LEU A 628 28.82 -15.30 14.19
C LEU A 628 30.23 -14.70 14.09
N THR A 629 31.02 -14.91 15.13
CA THR A 629 32.45 -14.58 15.12
C THR A 629 33.27 -15.75 14.58
N ALA A 630 34.44 -15.50 14.00
CA ALA A 630 35.32 -16.55 13.49
C ALA A 630 35.84 -17.47 14.60
N SER A 631 35.91 -16.97 15.84
CA SER A 631 36.18 -17.75 17.05
C SER A 631 34.98 -18.54 17.61
N GLY A 632 33.80 -18.47 16.98
CA GLY A 632 32.65 -19.32 17.29
C GLY A 632 31.64 -18.74 18.29
N CYS A 633 31.77 -17.50 18.75
CA CYS A 633 30.68 -16.82 19.48
C CYS A 633 29.51 -16.54 18.53
N ALA A 634 28.32 -17.00 18.92
CA ALA A 634 27.08 -16.88 18.16
C ALA A 634 25.98 -16.22 19.00
N LEU A 635 25.39 -15.15 18.47
CA LEU A 635 24.35 -14.35 19.13
C LEU A 635 23.21 -14.05 18.14
N VAL A 636 21.99 -13.90 18.66
CA VAL A 636 20.80 -13.48 17.90
C VAL A 636 20.17 -12.23 18.51
N ASP A 637 19.17 -11.68 17.83
CA ASP A 637 18.40 -10.48 18.21
C ASP A 637 19.25 -9.20 18.30
N LEU A 638 20.24 -9.08 17.42
CA LEU A 638 21.12 -7.92 17.35
C LEU A 638 20.64 -6.88 16.34
N ALA A 639 21.14 -5.68 16.50
CA ALA A 639 21.04 -4.61 15.52
C ALA A 639 22.43 -4.38 14.86
N PRO A 640 22.49 -3.76 13.67
CA PRO A 640 23.70 -3.79 12.86
C PRO A 640 24.86 -2.92 13.37
N SER A 641 24.62 -2.01 14.33
CA SER A 641 25.70 -1.17 14.87
C SER A 641 26.58 -2.00 15.81
N MET A 642 27.86 -2.15 15.45
CA MET A 642 28.89 -2.83 16.24
C MET A 642 30.31 -2.27 16.02
N ILE A 643 31.20 -2.47 17.00
CA ILE A 643 32.62 -2.09 16.92
C ILE A 643 33.52 -2.99 17.77
N TRP A 644 34.68 -3.34 17.22
CA TRP A 644 35.75 -4.03 17.94
C TRP A 644 36.54 -3.08 18.84
N SER A 645 36.98 -3.56 20.00
CA SER A 645 38.04 -2.89 20.76
C SER A 645 39.36 -2.92 19.99
N THR A 646 40.20 -1.92 20.19
CA THR A 646 41.53 -1.85 19.56
C THR A 646 42.43 -3.06 19.84
N ASP A 647 42.27 -3.71 21.00
CA ASP A 647 42.97 -4.96 21.38
C ASP A 647 42.34 -6.24 20.80
N SER A 648 41.28 -6.11 19.98
CA SER A 648 40.56 -7.21 19.31
C SER A 648 39.92 -8.23 20.25
N ARG A 649 39.86 -7.97 21.56
CA ARG A 649 39.29 -8.90 22.54
C ARG A 649 37.78 -8.73 22.72
N TYR A 650 37.31 -7.49 22.66
CA TYR A 650 35.92 -7.15 22.95
C TYR A 650 35.20 -6.70 21.70
N LEU A 651 33.93 -7.08 21.60
CA LEU A 651 33.02 -6.60 20.58
C LEU A 651 31.85 -5.92 21.28
N ALA A 652 31.74 -4.60 21.06
CA ALA A 652 30.58 -3.84 21.49
C ALA A 652 29.47 -3.97 20.43
N LEU A 653 28.27 -4.31 20.90
CA LEU A 653 27.13 -4.67 20.07
C LEU A 653 25.90 -3.87 20.50
N THR A 654 24.93 -3.79 19.61
CA THR A 654 23.61 -3.23 19.94
C THR A 654 22.49 -4.23 19.72
N CYS A 655 21.44 -4.11 20.52
CA CYS A 655 20.16 -4.79 20.35
C CYS A 655 19.07 -3.71 20.30
N MET A 656 18.06 -3.89 19.44
CA MET A 656 16.89 -3.03 19.39
C MET A 656 15.64 -3.84 19.75
N ALA A 657 14.81 -3.28 20.64
CA ALA A 657 13.47 -3.80 20.95
C ALA A 657 12.40 -2.78 20.55
N THR A 658 11.25 -3.28 20.10
CA THR A 658 10.02 -2.49 19.85
C THR A 658 9.06 -2.63 21.04
N ASP A 659 8.05 -1.76 21.12
CA ASP A 659 7.02 -1.79 22.16
C ASP A 659 7.56 -1.64 23.60
N VAL A 660 8.64 -0.87 23.76
CA VAL A 660 9.34 -0.67 25.05
C VAL A 660 9.20 0.74 25.63
N THR A 661 8.11 1.44 25.29
CA THR A 661 7.87 2.83 25.71
C THR A 661 7.87 2.98 27.23
N GLU A 662 7.37 2.00 27.99
CA GLU A 662 7.35 2.05 29.45
C GLU A 662 8.76 1.92 30.07
N GLN A 663 9.69 1.26 29.39
CA GLN A 663 11.03 0.96 29.87
C GLN A 663 12.06 2.04 29.51
N CYS A 664 11.96 2.61 28.30
CA CYS A 664 12.95 3.57 27.79
C CYS A 664 12.36 4.92 27.33
N GLY A 665 11.04 5.13 27.49
CA GLY A 665 10.34 6.35 27.10
C GLY A 665 10.10 6.50 25.60
N ASN A 666 10.45 5.48 24.79
CA ASN A 666 10.32 5.50 23.34
C ASN A 666 9.79 4.15 22.83
N TYR A 667 9.09 4.17 21.69
CA TYR A 667 8.60 2.94 21.04
C TYR A 667 9.75 1.96 20.73
N ARG A 668 10.89 2.48 20.23
CA ARG A 668 12.11 1.72 19.97
C ARG A 668 13.15 2.00 21.05
N GLY A 669 13.65 0.95 21.68
CA GLY A 669 14.72 1.02 22.68
C GLY A 669 15.97 0.30 22.21
N TRP A 670 17.14 0.88 22.50
CA TRP A 670 18.44 0.33 22.16
C TRP A 670 19.23 -0.08 23.40
N GLN A 671 19.82 -1.27 23.41
CA GLN A 671 20.70 -1.73 24.48
C GLN A 671 22.14 -1.88 23.98
N LEU A 672 23.10 -1.53 24.85
CA LEU A 672 24.51 -1.80 24.65
C LEU A 672 24.87 -3.17 25.24
N LEU A 673 25.53 -4.00 24.45
CA LEU A 673 26.08 -5.28 24.86
C LEU A 673 27.59 -5.27 24.69
N LEU A 674 28.31 -5.96 25.57
CA LEU A 674 29.75 -6.17 25.48
C LEU A 674 30.05 -7.67 25.49
N LEU A 675 30.54 -8.18 24.37
CA LEU A 675 31.01 -9.55 24.22
C LEU A 675 32.52 -9.60 24.49
N ASP A 676 32.95 -10.41 25.45
CA ASP A 676 34.35 -10.80 25.63
C ASP A 676 34.56 -12.14 24.94
N ILE A 677 35.28 -12.11 23.81
CA ILE A 677 35.46 -13.29 22.97
C ILE A 677 36.40 -14.31 23.61
N GLN A 678 37.38 -13.86 24.41
CA GLN A 678 38.35 -14.77 25.02
C GLN A 678 37.77 -15.54 26.19
N GLU A 679 36.96 -14.86 27.02
CA GLU A 679 36.30 -15.47 28.19
C GLU A 679 34.91 -16.05 27.85
N HIS A 680 34.43 -15.82 26.61
CA HIS A 680 33.10 -16.18 26.14
C HIS A 680 32.00 -15.70 27.10
N THR A 681 32.02 -14.41 27.45
CA THR A 681 31.03 -13.78 28.34
C THR A 681 30.33 -12.62 27.66
N LEU A 682 29.05 -12.46 27.96
CA LEU A 682 28.23 -11.36 27.48
C LEU A 682 27.81 -10.48 28.66
N ARG A 683 27.90 -9.16 28.51
CA ARG A 683 27.41 -8.18 29.48
C ARG A 683 26.37 -7.30 28.80
N VAL A 684 25.31 -6.96 29.52
CA VAL A 684 24.25 -6.06 29.04
C VAL A 684 24.27 -4.80 29.90
N HIS A 685 24.38 -3.64 29.26
CA HIS A 685 24.32 -2.37 29.97
C HIS A 685 22.89 -2.11 30.48
N PRO A 686 22.69 -1.77 31.77
CA PRO A 686 21.35 -1.65 32.34
C PRO A 686 20.58 -0.42 31.86
N GLN A 687 21.28 0.60 31.36
CA GLN A 687 20.65 1.78 30.79
C GLN A 687 20.53 1.61 29.28
N TRP A 688 19.33 1.91 28.77
CA TRP A 688 19.07 2.02 27.35
C TRP A 688 19.87 3.17 26.74
N LEU A 689 20.40 2.94 25.55
CA LEU A 689 21.00 3.98 24.72
C LEU A 689 19.91 4.94 24.23
N GLY A 690 20.35 6.07 23.66
CA GLY A 690 19.47 6.94 22.88
C GLY A 690 19.01 6.28 21.57
N LYS A 691 18.54 7.09 20.63
CA LYS A 691 18.03 6.57 19.35
C LYS A 691 19.17 6.42 18.34
N ARG A 692 19.05 5.45 17.44
CA ARG A 692 19.97 5.17 16.32
C ARG A 692 21.47 5.18 16.71
N PRO A 693 21.91 4.34 17.66
CA PRO A 693 23.30 4.35 18.12
C PRO A 693 24.29 4.06 16.98
N LEU A 694 25.34 4.87 16.89
CA LEU A 694 26.46 4.72 15.97
C LEU A 694 27.77 4.72 16.77
N PHE A 695 28.51 3.62 16.72
CA PHE A 695 29.82 3.56 17.37
C PHE A 695 30.85 4.43 16.64
N GLU A 696 31.70 5.13 17.41
CA GLU A 696 32.76 5.97 16.86
C GLU A 696 34.15 5.39 17.11
N SER A 697 34.40 4.88 18.33
CA SER A 697 35.68 4.30 18.72
C SER A 697 35.52 3.44 19.97
N PHE A 698 36.44 2.47 20.12
CA PHE A 698 36.54 1.63 21.31
C PHE A 698 38.02 1.34 21.61
N ASP A 699 38.60 2.13 22.52
CA ASP A 699 39.99 2.02 22.91
C ASP A 699 40.16 1.33 24.28
N ASP A 700 41.37 1.41 24.83
CA ASP A 700 41.71 0.79 26.11
C ASP A 700 41.03 1.45 27.32
N GLU A 701 40.54 2.67 27.18
CA GLU A 701 39.91 3.44 28.25
C GLU A 701 38.40 3.49 28.11
N GLN A 702 37.88 3.76 26.91
CA GLN A 702 36.48 4.13 26.70
C GLN A 702 35.90 3.59 25.39
N LEU A 703 34.58 3.42 25.43
CA LEU A 703 33.72 3.20 24.27
C LEU A 703 32.91 4.48 24.01
N HIS A 704 32.95 4.98 22.78
CA HIS A 704 32.21 6.17 22.35
C HIS A 704 31.07 5.80 21.40
N VAL A 705 29.85 6.21 21.76
CA VAL A 705 28.63 5.94 20.99
C VAL A 705 27.89 7.25 20.74
N ARG A 706 27.68 7.60 19.47
CA ARG A 706 26.83 8.70 19.07
C ARG A 706 25.37 8.25 19.03
N CYS A 707 24.49 8.96 19.72
CA CYS A 707 23.05 8.74 19.71
C CYS A 707 22.33 9.99 19.19
N PHE A 708 21.24 9.81 18.46
CA PHE A 708 20.48 10.87 17.80
C PHE A 708 19.13 11.13 18.48
N GLU A 709 18.48 12.23 18.14
CA GLU A 709 17.18 12.64 18.68
C GLU A 709 15.98 11.91 18.05
N ARG A 710 16.13 11.52 16.78
CA ARG A 710 15.12 10.78 16.00
C ARG A 710 15.46 9.30 15.90
N ASP A 711 14.42 8.47 15.86
CA ASP A 711 14.51 7.01 15.74
C ASP A 711 14.41 6.51 14.30
N TRP A 712 14.25 7.43 13.34
CA TRP A 712 14.47 7.24 11.90
C TRP A 712 15.40 8.33 11.37
N GLU A 713 16.06 8.06 10.26
CA GLU A 713 16.96 9.01 9.60
C GLU A 713 16.21 9.80 8.53
N ALA A 714 15.91 11.07 8.79
CA ALA A 714 15.23 11.90 7.79
C ALA A 714 16.22 12.34 6.68
N PRO A 715 15.76 12.59 5.44
CA PRO A 715 16.64 13.08 4.36
C PRO A 715 17.33 14.41 4.68
N ASP A 716 16.69 15.23 5.51
CA ASP A 716 17.10 16.57 5.94
C ASP A 716 17.62 16.58 7.40
N ASP A 717 18.13 15.44 7.87
CA ASP A 717 18.57 15.29 9.26
C ASP A 717 19.91 16.02 9.51
N ASP A 718 19.81 17.25 10.02
CA ASP A 718 20.94 18.07 10.47
C ASP A 718 21.37 17.76 11.92
N ASP A 719 20.78 16.75 12.58
CA ASP A 719 21.11 16.38 13.96
C ASP A 719 22.57 15.87 14.04
N PRO A 720 23.48 16.61 14.69
CA PRO A 720 24.86 16.15 14.84
C PRO A 720 24.96 14.95 15.78
N GLY A 721 23.91 14.62 16.54
CA GLY A 721 23.89 13.59 17.57
C GLY A 721 24.70 13.98 18.81
N SER A 722 24.47 13.26 19.90
CA SER A 722 25.16 13.39 21.17
C SER A 722 26.07 12.18 21.42
N VAL A 723 27.34 12.43 21.76
CA VAL A 723 28.30 11.36 22.06
C VAL A 723 28.18 10.98 23.54
N GLN A 724 27.92 9.71 23.79
CA GLN A 724 27.95 9.10 25.10
C GLN A 724 29.27 8.31 25.24
N SER A 725 29.92 8.46 26.39
CA SER A 725 31.20 7.80 26.69
C SER A 725 31.02 6.80 27.82
N PHE A 726 31.44 5.56 27.60
CA PHE A 726 31.36 4.48 28.57
C PHE A 726 32.77 4.02 28.94
N PRO A 727 33.23 4.25 30.18
CA PRO A 727 34.52 3.74 30.63
C PRO A 727 34.56 2.21 30.55
N ARG A 728 35.56 1.65 29.86
CA ARG A 728 35.74 0.19 29.71
C ARG A 728 35.80 -0.50 31.08
N ALA A 729 36.48 0.11 32.05
CA ALA A 729 36.56 -0.41 33.41
C ALA A 729 35.18 -0.58 34.08
N LEU A 730 34.21 0.30 33.78
CA LEU A 730 32.83 0.17 34.30
C LEU A 730 32.04 -0.87 33.52
N LEU A 731 32.21 -0.93 32.20
CA LEU A 731 31.58 -1.98 31.37
C LEU A 731 32.00 -3.38 31.82
N LEU A 732 33.27 -3.57 32.18
CA LEU A 732 33.79 -4.86 32.65
C LEU A 732 33.27 -5.29 34.03
N GLN A 733 32.77 -4.33 34.84
CA GLN A 733 32.16 -4.60 36.16
C GLN A 733 30.68 -4.99 36.07
N LEU A 734 30.06 -4.88 34.89
CA LEU A 734 28.67 -5.28 34.70
C LEU A 734 28.47 -6.79 34.95
N PRO A 735 27.26 -7.21 35.35
CA PRO A 735 26.93 -8.63 35.47
C PRO A 735 27.22 -9.40 34.18
N THR A 736 27.88 -10.55 34.32
CA THR A 736 28.28 -11.41 33.21
C THR A 736 27.33 -12.58 33.03
N GLU A 737 26.88 -12.81 31.81
CA GLU A 737 26.28 -14.05 31.36
C GLU A 737 27.36 -14.91 30.70
N GLN A 738 27.60 -16.11 31.22
CA GLN A 738 28.57 -17.04 30.65
C GLN A 738 27.95 -17.73 29.43
N LEU A 739 28.64 -17.67 28.28
CA LEU A 739 28.25 -18.45 27.10
C LEU A 739 28.65 -19.90 27.30
N VAL A 740 27.83 -20.81 26.78
CA VAL A 740 28.02 -22.25 26.88
C VAL A 740 28.50 -22.76 25.52
N CYS A 741 29.62 -23.49 25.53
CA CYS A 741 30.10 -24.18 24.34
C CYS A 741 29.22 -25.39 24.05
N GLN A 742 28.66 -25.43 22.84
CA GLN A 742 27.92 -26.57 22.32
C GLN A 742 28.35 -26.80 20.87
N ASP A 743 28.95 -27.97 20.63
CA ASP A 743 29.41 -28.39 19.31
C ASP A 743 30.31 -27.35 18.59
N GLY A 744 31.22 -26.71 19.35
CA GLY A 744 32.16 -25.71 18.82
C GLY A 744 31.66 -24.25 18.86
N LEU A 745 30.37 -24.04 19.11
CA LEU A 745 29.75 -22.72 19.16
C LEU A 745 29.52 -22.24 20.59
N TRP A 746 29.82 -20.98 20.87
CA TRP A 746 29.54 -20.33 22.15
C TRP A 746 28.21 -19.57 22.08
N LEU A 747 27.21 -20.10 22.77
CA LEU A 747 25.82 -19.62 22.74
C LEU A 747 25.37 -19.17 24.12
N ARG A 748 24.38 -18.27 24.17
CA ARG A 748 23.69 -17.98 25.42
C ARG A 748 22.96 -19.24 25.91
N PRO A 749 22.87 -19.48 27.24
CA PRO A 749 22.12 -20.62 27.78
C PRO A 749 20.67 -20.71 27.25
N SER A 750 20.00 -19.56 27.08
CA SER A 750 18.65 -19.47 26.51
C SER A 750 18.56 -19.84 25.03
N GLN A 751 19.68 -19.79 24.30
CA GLN A 751 19.77 -19.96 22.84
C GLN A 751 20.40 -21.30 22.44
N MET A 752 20.72 -22.19 23.39
CA MET A 752 21.32 -23.50 23.12
C MET A 752 20.50 -24.37 22.16
N HIS A 753 19.17 -24.21 22.16
CA HIS A 753 18.27 -24.93 21.25
C HIS A 753 18.54 -24.61 19.76
N LEU A 754 19.22 -23.50 19.44
CA LEU A 754 19.58 -23.07 18.08
C LEU A 754 20.90 -23.66 17.57
N ALA A 755 21.66 -24.39 18.40
CA ALA A 755 22.99 -24.91 18.04
C ALA A 755 22.99 -25.78 16.76
N HIS A 756 21.90 -26.50 16.49
CA HIS A 756 21.78 -27.25 15.24
C HIS A 756 21.68 -26.33 14.01
N ALA A 757 20.83 -25.30 14.07
CA ALA A 757 20.60 -24.36 12.97
C ALA A 757 21.88 -23.60 12.61
N TRP A 758 22.64 -23.16 13.62
CA TRP A 758 23.95 -22.53 13.42
C TRP A 758 24.97 -23.41 12.70
N ARG A 759 24.99 -24.71 12.97
CA ARG A 759 25.91 -25.65 12.29
C ARG A 759 25.54 -25.93 10.84
N THR A 760 24.24 -25.88 10.53
CA THR A 760 23.75 -26.07 9.17
C THR A 760 23.91 -24.83 8.30
N LEU A 761 24.23 -23.69 8.91
CA LEU A 761 24.44 -22.42 8.23
C LEU A 761 25.60 -22.51 7.22
N ALA A 762 25.37 -22.02 6.01
CA ALA A 762 26.43 -21.88 5.02
C ALA A 762 27.34 -20.70 5.41
N LEU A 763 28.60 -20.99 5.71
CA LEU A 763 29.56 -19.97 6.11
C LEU A 763 30.04 -19.12 4.91
N PRO A 764 30.40 -17.84 5.14
CA PRO A 764 31.02 -17.00 4.13
C PRO A 764 32.29 -17.65 3.58
N ALA A 765 32.41 -17.74 2.25
CA ALA A 765 33.61 -18.24 1.58
C ALA A 765 34.73 -17.19 1.57
N ILE A 766 35.26 -16.86 2.75
CA ILE A 766 36.38 -15.94 3.00
C ILE A 766 37.34 -16.57 4.02
N GLY A 767 38.60 -16.13 4.03
CA GLY A 767 39.67 -16.74 4.84
C GLY A 767 39.47 -16.74 6.35
N TYR A 768 38.47 -16.03 6.89
CA TYR A 768 38.18 -15.96 8.32
C TYR A 768 37.33 -17.12 8.84
N PHE A 769 36.49 -17.77 8.02
CA PHE A 769 35.51 -18.77 8.48
C PHE A 769 35.73 -20.18 7.87
N PRO A 770 36.92 -20.80 7.99
CA PRO A 770 37.11 -22.18 7.52
C PRO A 770 36.30 -23.18 8.37
N ARG A 771 35.79 -24.26 7.76
CA ARG A 771 35.04 -25.31 8.49
C ARG A 771 35.85 -26.04 9.57
N GLU A 772 37.18 -25.96 9.53
CA GLU A 772 38.05 -26.53 10.57
C GLU A 772 38.17 -25.64 11.82
N SER A 773 37.73 -24.38 11.77
CA SER A 773 37.88 -23.40 12.85
C SER A 773 36.62 -23.15 13.69
N LEU A 774 35.55 -23.92 13.49
CA LEU A 774 34.36 -23.92 14.36
C LEU A 774 34.29 -25.20 15.19
#